data_AF-A0A2D5Y1V4-F1
#
_entry.id   AF-A0A2D5Y1V4-F1
#
_cell.length_a   1.000
_cell.length_b   1.000
_cell.length_c   1.000
_cell.angle_alpha   90.00
_cell.angle_beta   90.00
_cell.angle_gamma   90.00
#
_symmetry.space_group_name_H-M   'P 1'
#
loop_
_entity.id
_entity.type
_entity.pdbx_description
1 polymer ?
#
loop_
_entity_poly.entity_id
_entity_poly.type
_entity_poly.pdbx_seq_one_letter_code
_entity_poly.pdbx_strand_id
1 'polypeptide(L)'
;MPHSDNDIPAPIKITQQIFDQMEADGRPLDDRFKGRVKAMAMRLHKAGSPISADIIQWHIDQGEDHVKNTARPAPDETKAAKALDALDRYHAIIRKKQETEPAPDLSHIHWSHEQARSLLENKTYKAHHIFTALIQGNRHDIIEQLHDDGLIPMDKTPNPLLYAAFELDDVRCLRFIHEQGGEIFYKYNSKAGSLECIKYLLEIEAEDEQADDSLSFLDLCTFGAADAGHMHIYRYLNDHYDVKPEMNRFILWESIKNDKTEFVLAAAEYQKADPHIIQLSMGAAAQDGKLEMYKAIQNHFKAPVFLKSEKNSDQYDIERFLPCVIGNGHLDMARHIMADAPDLLPDTWHTALELVATTGKIDGERYVIEELDLPDAIIQEKLELHIYLALHLQHWDCADYLIQHFKGDMPHDFKNIAERRNEWLQARHMSPPPGQLNNSFHDLKTSTYNTLHEILSAEVAQNDEDHEERPNQDQDQNQDQDEDAAALNAYETAAERIFSFHSNIYKLSRLFGTASRALDYLEKWGDFSKNRPFSDLGEKLDIPLTTTFNTKTWGDAVLKHGPEMGKLAAYADLLETPPSLAQSRRDLAISIFSRGHENPDFAETCIDQKISEKEFNQTLDVWNELKLHGFHDKNLPDIKIDGETFGKPGGKFYLLEKDDIRGFILGHYTDCCQHILHENGSMPTQHGMASENGGFYCIENKDQQIIGAVWAWRGEKGELVFDSLEHLKGHMTPNKWESLLNAFAAELEQNHTGISDFMVAVDNYEKINERTYEETAIPATPLDYDDKHYRDSRRQVRVWTAAPDKPVVLRHPRNEQDIDDLWTLCQRLFPDTIYSYEDNKAAEPEDTTPEEERLKLTVFAYDKGELAGFADLRHIKSHEDGTGFYLEFLGVDPDKTKTMGRHRIAGHLLEAVEYTVRNAKRKDKTLHFLTHEDNISVQKGIDAMGFDYCGTKEGYFNDGKAAYCYAIDLSKQSIKRNLQAKRTRTPAPAPELCAAAGADLVQIWEPGL
;
A
#
# COMPACT_ATOMS: atom_id res chain seq x y z
N MET A 1 57.06 8.12 -21.46
CA MET A 1 58.44 8.02 -20.92
C MET A 1 58.61 6.59 -20.43
N PRO A 2 59.70 5.87 -20.75
CA PRO A 2 59.94 4.58 -20.10
C PRO A 2 60.44 4.86 -18.68
N HIS A 3 59.68 4.45 -17.67
CA HIS A 3 60.17 4.43 -16.29
C HIS A 3 61.31 3.41 -16.21
N SER A 4 62.42 3.79 -15.59
CA SER A 4 63.55 2.91 -15.35
C SER A 4 63.14 1.81 -14.36
N ASP A 5 63.74 0.62 -14.48
CA ASP A 5 63.45 -0.59 -13.68
C ASP A 5 63.65 -0.44 -12.14
N ASN A 6 63.96 0.77 -11.67
CA ASN A 6 64.16 1.08 -10.26
C ASN A 6 62.88 1.47 -9.50
N ASP A 7 61.74 1.69 -10.17
CA ASP A 7 60.49 2.16 -9.53
C ASP A 7 59.41 1.07 -9.29
N ILE A 8 59.73 -0.23 -9.44
CA ILE A 8 58.75 -1.29 -9.12
C ILE A 8 58.60 -1.40 -7.59
N PRO A 9 57.37 -1.26 -7.02
CA PRO A 9 57.12 -1.38 -5.59
C PRO A 9 57.67 -2.68 -5.01
N ALA A 10 58.32 -2.61 -3.84
CA ALA A 10 58.95 -3.76 -3.18
C ALA A 10 58.05 -5.01 -3.07
N PRO A 11 56.72 -4.90 -2.80
CA PRO A 11 55.82 -6.06 -2.79
C PRO A 11 55.72 -6.81 -4.11
N ILE A 12 55.78 -6.08 -5.23
CA ILE A 12 55.71 -6.64 -6.59
C ILE A 12 57.02 -7.37 -6.93
N LYS A 13 58.17 -6.84 -6.47
CA LYS A 13 59.46 -7.53 -6.61
C LYS A 13 59.50 -8.85 -5.83
N ILE A 14 58.95 -8.86 -4.59
CA ILE A 14 58.89 -10.07 -3.75
C ILE A 14 57.94 -11.11 -4.36
N THR A 15 56.76 -10.72 -4.83
CA THR A 15 55.83 -11.65 -5.50
C THR A 15 56.42 -12.21 -6.80
N GLN A 16 57.14 -11.39 -7.58
CA GLN A 16 57.78 -11.87 -8.80
C GLN A 16 58.91 -12.86 -8.50
N GLN A 17 59.73 -12.62 -7.47
CA GLN A 17 60.78 -13.57 -7.04
C GLN A 17 60.19 -14.92 -6.60
N ILE A 18 59.04 -14.92 -5.93
CA ILE A 18 58.33 -16.15 -5.55
C ILE A 18 57.81 -16.90 -6.77
N PHE A 19 57.23 -16.19 -7.75
CA PHE A 19 56.78 -16.82 -9.00
C PHE A 19 57.93 -17.41 -9.81
N ASP A 20 59.03 -16.66 -9.94
CA ASP A 20 60.22 -17.13 -10.67
C ASP A 20 60.83 -18.37 -9.98
N GLN A 21 60.82 -18.41 -8.64
CA GLN A 21 61.26 -19.59 -7.88
C GLN A 21 60.32 -20.79 -8.05
N MET A 22 59.00 -20.58 -8.01
CA MET A 22 58.02 -21.66 -8.20
C MET A 22 58.06 -22.23 -9.62
N GLU A 23 58.24 -21.39 -10.65
CA GLU A 23 58.44 -21.84 -12.03
C GLU A 23 59.76 -22.60 -12.19
N ALA A 24 60.84 -22.15 -11.55
CA ALA A 24 62.11 -22.87 -11.52
C ALA A 24 62.00 -24.24 -10.82
N ASP A 25 61.10 -24.38 -9.84
CA ASP A 25 60.77 -25.64 -9.18
C ASP A 25 59.81 -26.53 -10.00
N GLY A 26 59.45 -26.14 -11.23
CA GLY A 26 58.58 -26.91 -12.12
C GLY A 26 57.08 -26.79 -11.81
N ARG A 27 56.67 -25.73 -11.11
CA ARG A 27 55.26 -25.44 -10.77
C ARG A 27 54.76 -24.26 -11.60
N PRO A 28 54.26 -24.49 -12.83
CA PRO A 28 53.76 -23.41 -13.67
C PRO A 28 52.47 -22.83 -13.07
N LEU A 29 52.46 -21.51 -12.85
CA LEU A 29 51.31 -20.77 -12.32
C LEU A 29 50.57 -20.06 -13.46
N ASP A 30 49.23 -20.14 -13.46
CA ASP A 30 48.41 -19.44 -14.45
C ASP A 30 48.43 -17.90 -14.22
N ASP A 31 48.29 -17.12 -15.29
CA ASP A 31 48.41 -15.66 -15.25
C ASP A 31 47.31 -14.99 -14.41
N ARG A 32 46.13 -15.61 -14.30
CA ARG A 32 45.00 -15.15 -13.48
C ARG A 32 45.29 -15.34 -12.00
N PHE A 33 45.95 -16.44 -11.61
CA PHE A 33 46.42 -16.68 -10.25
C PHE A 33 47.55 -15.71 -9.87
N LYS A 34 48.55 -15.52 -10.77
CA LYS A 34 49.62 -14.52 -10.59
C LYS A 34 49.05 -13.12 -10.39
N GLY A 35 48.02 -12.75 -11.14
CA GLY A 35 47.31 -11.47 -11.02
C GLY A 35 46.65 -11.28 -9.65
N ARG A 36 45.95 -12.30 -9.14
CA ARG A 36 45.28 -12.27 -7.82
C ARG A 36 46.27 -12.09 -6.67
N VAL A 37 47.38 -12.82 -6.69
CA VAL A 37 48.41 -12.75 -5.65
C VAL A 37 49.15 -11.40 -5.68
N LYS A 38 49.42 -10.82 -6.86
CA LYS A 38 49.98 -9.45 -6.98
C LYS A 38 49.01 -8.39 -6.42
N ALA A 39 47.71 -8.52 -6.70
CA ALA A 39 46.70 -7.59 -6.19
C ALA A 39 46.56 -7.67 -4.66
N MET A 40 46.59 -8.88 -4.09
CA MET A 40 46.59 -9.10 -2.65
C MET A 40 47.83 -8.48 -1.97
N ALA A 41 49.03 -8.72 -2.51
CA ALA A 41 50.26 -8.15 -1.98
C ALA A 41 50.24 -6.61 -1.98
N MET A 42 49.65 -5.99 -3.02
CA MET A 42 49.47 -4.53 -3.09
C MET A 42 48.49 -4.00 -2.05
N ARG A 43 47.40 -4.73 -1.75
CA ARG A 43 46.43 -4.36 -0.71
C ARG A 43 47.05 -4.41 0.69
N LEU A 44 47.78 -5.48 1.00
CA LEU A 44 48.49 -5.61 2.28
C LEU A 44 49.51 -4.49 2.49
N HIS A 45 50.16 -4.04 1.41
CA HIS A 45 51.12 -2.94 1.46
C HIS A 45 50.42 -1.62 1.79
N LYS A 46 49.29 -1.35 1.12
CA LYS A 46 48.49 -0.15 1.34
C LYS A 46 47.88 -0.10 2.74
N ALA A 47 47.63 -1.26 3.36
CA ALA A 47 47.17 -1.39 4.74
C ALA A 47 48.29 -1.26 5.80
N GLY A 48 49.54 -0.98 5.38
CA GLY A 48 50.66 -0.80 6.30
C GLY A 48 51.17 -2.08 6.96
N SER A 49 50.75 -3.25 6.48
CA SER A 49 51.20 -4.54 7.00
C SER A 49 52.64 -4.86 6.52
N PRO A 50 53.52 -5.40 7.36
CA PRO A 50 54.85 -5.82 6.95
C PRO A 50 54.74 -7.01 5.99
N ILE A 51 55.19 -6.83 4.74
CA ILE A 51 55.16 -7.89 3.73
C ILE A 51 56.51 -8.60 3.71
N SER A 52 56.51 -9.86 4.14
CA SER A 52 57.63 -10.79 3.96
C SER A 52 57.30 -11.85 2.90
N ALA A 53 58.32 -12.49 2.34
CA ALA A 53 58.15 -13.59 1.40
C ALA A 53 57.36 -14.75 2.02
N ASP A 54 57.54 -15.00 3.31
CA ASP A 54 56.88 -16.10 4.04
C ASP A 54 55.36 -15.91 4.13
N ILE A 55 54.88 -14.67 4.32
CA ILE A 55 53.45 -14.37 4.39
C ILE A 55 52.78 -14.57 3.02
N ILE A 56 53.45 -14.15 1.94
CA ILE A 56 52.94 -14.33 0.58
C ILE A 56 52.94 -15.82 0.21
N GLN A 57 54.01 -16.56 0.54
CA GLN A 57 54.10 -18.00 0.27
C GLN A 57 53.03 -18.78 1.03
N TRP A 58 52.78 -18.44 2.29
CA TRP A 58 51.72 -19.06 3.10
C TRP A 58 50.34 -18.93 2.43
N HIS A 59 50.00 -17.74 1.93
CA HIS A 59 48.72 -17.53 1.24
C HIS A 59 48.63 -18.25 -0.12
N ILE A 60 49.74 -18.41 -0.84
CA ILE A 60 49.79 -19.19 -2.09
C ILE A 60 49.54 -20.67 -1.77
N ASP A 61 50.18 -21.20 -0.74
CA ASP A 61 50.05 -22.60 -0.34
C ASP A 61 48.62 -22.92 0.13
N GLN A 62 47.97 -22.00 0.86
CA GLN A 62 46.55 -22.12 1.24
C GLN A 62 45.59 -22.07 0.02
N GLY A 63 45.96 -21.34 -1.04
CA GLY A 63 45.19 -21.27 -2.29
C GLY A 63 45.24 -22.57 -3.11
N GLU A 64 46.39 -23.25 -3.16
CA GLU A 64 46.54 -24.53 -3.86
C GLU A 64 45.78 -25.68 -3.16
N ASP A 65 45.74 -25.68 -1.83
CA ASP A 65 44.99 -26.67 -1.05
C ASP A 65 43.48 -26.56 -1.28
N HIS A 66 42.99 -25.39 -1.69
CA HIS A 66 41.59 -25.20 -2.04
C HIS A 66 41.26 -25.74 -3.45
N VAL A 67 42.18 -25.61 -4.40
CA VAL A 67 42.01 -26.10 -5.78
C VAL A 67 42.10 -27.63 -5.86
N LYS A 68 42.95 -28.27 -5.04
CA LYS A 68 43.10 -29.75 -5.02
C LYS A 68 41.94 -30.50 -4.35
N ASN A 69 41.04 -29.81 -3.64
CA ASN A 69 39.94 -30.43 -2.89
C ASN A 69 38.56 -30.44 -3.60
N THR A 70 38.49 -30.08 -4.89
CA THR A 70 37.23 -30.00 -5.66
C THR A 70 36.78 -31.31 -6.32
N ALA A 71 37.43 -32.43 -6.04
CA ALA A 71 36.96 -33.74 -6.49
C ALA A 71 36.67 -34.67 -5.30
N ARG A 72 35.43 -34.65 -4.76
CA ARG A 72 34.82 -35.78 -4.04
C ARG A 72 33.28 -35.68 -3.90
N PRO A 73 32.59 -36.82 -3.65
CA PRO A 73 31.17 -37.08 -3.97
C PRO A 73 30.19 -36.51 -2.93
N ALA A 74 28.90 -36.71 -3.23
CA ALA A 74 27.66 -36.23 -2.56
C ALA A 74 27.75 -35.86 -1.06
N PRO A 75 27.02 -34.82 -0.62
CA PRO A 75 27.20 -34.21 0.68
C PRO A 75 26.72 -35.12 1.82
N ASP A 76 27.63 -35.30 2.77
CA ASP A 76 27.44 -35.96 4.07
C ASP A 76 26.54 -35.10 5.00
N GLU A 77 25.46 -35.72 5.49
CA GLU A 77 24.47 -35.19 6.47
C GLU A 77 25.14 -34.59 7.74
N THR A 78 26.42 -34.88 7.97
CA THR A 78 27.14 -34.37 9.13
C THR A 78 27.39 -32.85 9.09
N LYS A 79 27.28 -32.14 7.95
CA LYS A 79 27.54 -30.68 7.88
C LYS A 79 26.41 -29.80 8.43
N ALA A 80 25.14 -30.15 8.15
CA ALA A 80 23.99 -29.42 8.70
C ALA A 80 23.85 -29.67 10.21
N ALA A 81 24.06 -30.91 10.66
CA ALA A 81 24.10 -31.24 12.08
C ALA A 81 25.27 -30.56 12.81
N LYS A 82 26.44 -30.41 12.17
CA LYS A 82 27.58 -29.65 12.73
C LYS A 82 27.36 -28.14 12.71
N ALA A 83 26.59 -27.61 11.77
CA ALA A 83 26.23 -26.20 11.72
C ALA A 83 25.21 -25.85 12.82
N LEU A 84 24.18 -26.68 13.01
CA LEU A 84 23.24 -26.58 14.13
C LEU A 84 23.93 -26.75 15.49
N ASP A 85 24.81 -27.74 15.65
CA ASP A 85 25.61 -27.94 16.87
C ASP A 85 26.69 -26.85 17.07
N ALA A 86 27.11 -26.14 16.02
CA ALA A 86 27.98 -24.96 16.13
C ALA A 86 27.17 -23.71 16.50
N LEU A 87 25.96 -23.55 15.98
CA LEU A 87 25.03 -22.48 16.32
C LEU A 87 24.56 -22.62 17.78
N ASP A 88 24.18 -23.83 18.20
CA ASP A 88 23.79 -24.12 19.59
C ASP A 88 24.95 -23.91 20.55
N ARG A 89 26.18 -24.27 20.17
CA ARG A 89 27.38 -23.96 20.96
C ARG A 89 27.71 -22.48 20.99
N TYR A 90 27.48 -21.75 19.89
CA TYR A 90 27.65 -20.30 19.83
C TYR A 90 26.61 -19.58 20.72
N HIS A 91 25.34 -19.96 20.64
CA HIS A 91 24.27 -19.46 21.51
C HIS A 91 24.48 -19.85 22.97
N ALA A 92 24.99 -21.05 23.26
CA ALA A 92 25.37 -21.46 24.61
C ALA A 92 26.59 -20.69 25.14
N ILE A 93 27.55 -20.32 24.28
CA ILE A 93 28.69 -19.47 24.65
C ILE A 93 28.23 -18.02 24.88
N ILE A 94 27.28 -17.50 24.10
CA ILE A 94 26.69 -16.17 24.31
C ILE A 94 25.87 -16.16 25.60
N ARG A 95 24.99 -17.15 25.84
CA ARG A 95 24.25 -17.30 27.11
C ARG A 95 25.21 -17.42 28.29
N LYS A 96 26.24 -18.27 28.18
CA LYS A 96 27.23 -18.44 29.25
C LYS A 96 28.06 -17.18 29.45
N LYS A 97 28.41 -16.40 28.42
CA LYS A 97 29.06 -15.08 28.57
C LYS A 97 28.13 -14.04 29.21
N GLN A 98 26.84 -14.05 28.88
CA GLN A 98 25.83 -13.18 29.47
C GLN A 98 25.48 -13.58 30.93
N GLU A 99 25.60 -14.86 31.27
CA GLU A 99 25.31 -15.40 32.62
C GLU A 99 26.52 -15.42 33.56
N THR A 100 27.77 -15.40 33.07
CA THR A 100 28.97 -15.57 33.91
C THR A 100 29.82 -14.33 34.15
N GLU A 101 29.54 -13.20 33.49
CA GLU A 101 30.10 -11.90 33.86
C GLU A 101 28.95 -10.92 34.14
N PRO A 102 28.41 -10.87 35.37
CA PRO A 102 27.55 -9.75 35.73
C PRO A 102 28.35 -8.47 35.47
N ALA A 103 27.73 -7.51 34.79
CA ALA A 103 28.28 -6.16 34.74
C ALA A 103 28.69 -5.78 36.18
N PRO A 104 29.91 -5.26 36.40
CA PRO A 104 30.33 -4.90 37.75
C PRO A 104 29.23 -4.04 38.37
N ASP A 105 28.83 -4.36 39.60
CA ASP A 105 27.88 -3.53 40.32
C ASP A 105 28.55 -2.18 40.60
N LEU A 106 28.35 -1.24 39.67
CA LEU A 106 28.92 0.10 39.70
C LEU A 106 28.11 1.03 40.61
N SER A 107 26.95 0.58 41.14
CA SER A 107 26.04 1.40 41.94
C SER A 107 26.66 1.88 43.26
N HIS A 108 27.69 1.19 43.75
CA HIS A 108 28.41 1.54 44.98
C HIS A 108 29.60 2.48 44.78
N ILE A 109 29.98 2.79 43.54
CA ILE A 109 31.13 3.64 43.26
C ILE A 109 30.65 5.09 43.22
N HIS A 110 31.18 5.94 44.10
CA HIS A 110 31.00 7.38 44.00
C HIS A 110 31.88 7.93 42.86
N TRP A 111 31.30 8.11 41.69
CA TRP A 111 32.03 8.67 40.55
C TRP A 111 32.17 10.18 40.75
N SER A 112 33.37 10.72 40.58
CA SER A 112 33.55 12.15 40.35
C SER A 112 33.22 12.47 38.89
N HIS A 113 32.93 13.74 38.60
CA HIS A 113 32.73 14.21 37.22
C HIS A 113 33.91 13.82 36.30
N GLU A 114 35.15 14.00 36.77
CA GLU A 114 36.38 13.69 36.03
C GLU A 114 36.53 12.19 35.74
N GLN A 115 36.06 11.32 36.65
CA GLN A 115 36.04 9.87 36.43
C GLN A 115 35.01 9.47 35.37
N ALA A 116 33.79 10.01 35.45
CA ALA A 116 32.74 9.73 34.47
C ALA A 116 33.14 10.23 33.06
N ARG A 117 33.69 11.44 32.99
CA ARG A 117 34.24 12.04 31.77
C ARG A 117 35.32 11.17 31.13
N SER A 118 36.32 10.78 31.93
CA SER A 118 37.41 9.93 31.46
C SER A 118 36.90 8.59 30.90
N LEU A 119 35.88 7.99 31.51
CA LEU A 119 35.32 6.72 31.05
C LEU A 119 34.53 6.85 29.73
N LEU A 120 33.81 7.96 29.54
CA LEU A 120 33.11 8.27 28.29
C LEU A 120 34.08 8.59 27.15
N GLU A 121 35.09 9.43 27.41
CA GLU A 121 36.10 9.83 26.41
C GLU A 121 36.97 8.64 25.96
N ASN A 122 37.34 7.76 26.90
CA ASN A 122 38.18 6.58 26.60
C ASN A 122 37.39 5.40 26.00
N LYS A 123 36.05 5.48 25.92
CA LYS A 123 35.15 4.40 25.46
C LYS A 123 35.40 3.06 26.15
N THR A 124 35.91 3.08 27.38
CA THR A 124 36.30 1.87 28.13
C THR A 124 35.08 1.05 28.55
N TYR A 125 33.91 1.69 28.65
CA TYR A 125 32.61 1.08 28.90
C TYR A 125 31.58 1.60 27.91
N LYS A 126 30.52 0.81 27.66
CA LYS A 126 29.35 1.29 26.90
C LYS A 126 28.74 2.47 27.65
N ALA A 127 28.50 3.59 26.95
CA ALA A 127 27.97 4.82 27.55
C ALA A 127 26.68 4.59 28.35
N HIS A 128 25.82 3.69 27.90
CA HIS A 128 24.61 3.29 28.61
C HIS A 128 24.87 2.78 30.04
N HIS A 129 25.90 1.95 30.27
CA HIS A 129 26.23 1.47 31.62
C HIS A 129 26.74 2.59 32.54
N ILE A 130 27.47 3.55 31.97
CA ILE A 130 27.95 4.73 32.70
C ILE A 130 26.75 5.57 33.15
N PHE A 131 25.84 5.88 32.24
CA PHE A 131 24.63 6.64 32.57
C PHE A 131 23.73 5.88 33.56
N THR A 132 23.57 4.57 33.40
CA THR A 132 22.83 3.73 34.36
C THR A 132 23.40 3.85 35.77
N ALA A 133 24.72 3.75 35.92
CA ALA A 133 25.38 3.89 37.23
C ALA A 133 25.23 5.31 37.81
N LEU A 134 25.32 6.35 36.98
CA LEU A 134 25.13 7.74 37.42
C LEU A 134 23.70 8.00 37.90
N ILE A 135 22.70 7.49 37.17
CA ILE A 135 21.28 7.60 37.51
C ILE A 135 20.98 6.84 38.81
N GLN A 136 21.44 5.58 38.93
CA GLN A 136 21.30 4.79 40.17
C GLN A 136 21.97 5.47 41.38
N GLY A 137 23.10 6.15 41.16
CA GLY A 137 23.78 6.94 42.17
C GLY A 137 23.12 8.30 42.48
N ASN A 138 22.01 8.64 41.81
CA ASN A 138 21.32 9.93 41.87
C ASN A 138 22.31 11.11 41.66
N ARG A 139 23.17 10.97 40.63
CA ARG A 139 24.22 11.94 40.23
C ARG A 139 23.83 12.73 38.99
N HIS A 140 22.62 13.28 38.98
CA HIS A 140 22.13 14.18 37.92
C HIS A 140 23.05 15.39 37.72
N ASP A 141 23.71 15.85 38.80
CA ASP A 141 24.72 16.91 38.77
C ASP A 141 25.90 16.59 37.83
N ILE A 142 26.31 15.33 37.76
CA ILE A 142 27.38 14.88 36.84
C ILE A 142 26.84 14.78 35.41
N ILE A 143 25.60 14.32 35.23
CA ILE A 143 24.99 14.18 33.90
C ILE A 143 24.88 15.58 33.24
N GLU A 144 24.45 16.58 33.99
CA GLU A 144 24.41 17.99 33.54
C GLU A 144 25.81 18.48 33.16
N GLN A 145 26.83 18.27 34.01
CA GLN A 145 28.21 18.67 33.71
C GLN A 145 28.79 17.98 32.47
N LEU A 146 28.48 16.70 32.27
CA LEU A 146 28.90 15.95 31.08
C LEU A 146 28.22 16.45 29.80
N HIS A 147 26.98 16.91 29.89
CA HIS A 147 26.30 17.55 28.78
C HIS A 147 26.92 18.91 28.45
N ASP A 148 27.19 19.73 29.46
CA ASP A 148 27.88 21.03 29.31
C ASP A 148 29.27 20.86 28.67
N ASP A 149 29.94 19.74 28.96
CA ASP A 149 31.22 19.34 28.36
C ASP A 149 31.10 18.86 26.89
N GLY A 150 29.88 18.72 26.35
CA GLY A 150 29.61 18.24 25.00
C GLY A 150 29.77 16.72 24.83
N LEU A 151 29.78 15.95 25.92
CA LEU A 151 29.97 14.49 25.90
C LEU A 151 28.65 13.72 25.77
N ILE A 152 27.52 14.38 25.94
CA ILE A 152 26.17 13.83 25.76
C ILE A 152 25.51 14.49 24.54
N PRO A 153 25.62 13.90 23.33
CA PRO A 153 24.94 14.44 22.15
C PRO A 153 23.44 14.22 22.28
N MET A 154 22.67 15.32 22.38
CA MET A 154 21.20 15.28 22.49
C MET A 154 20.52 15.03 21.14
N ASP A 155 21.24 15.25 20.04
CA ASP A 155 20.78 15.16 18.65
C ASP A 155 21.00 13.78 18.00
N LYS A 156 21.57 12.81 18.71
CA LYS A 156 21.89 11.49 18.16
C LYS A 156 20.98 10.39 18.69
N THR A 157 20.23 9.78 17.76
CA THR A 157 19.58 8.49 17.97
C THR A 157 20.51 7.32 17.62
N PRO A 158 20.64 6.29 18.48
CA PRO A 158 20.06 6.14 19.82
C PRO A 158 20.85 6.90 20.92
N ASN A 159 20.17 7.65 21.81
CA ASN A 159 20.78 8.36 22.94
C ASN A 159 20.92 7.42 24.16
N PRO A 160 22.14 7.01 24.59
CA PRO A 160 22.31 6.04 25.67
C PRO A 160 21.81 6.52 27.04
N LEU A 161 21.76 7.84 27.27
CA LEU A 161 21.21 8.43 28.50
C LEU A 161 19.69 8.26 28.53
N LEU A 162 19.02 8.43 27.38
CA LEU A 162 17.58 8.23 27.24
C LEU A 162 17.17 6.80 27.61
N TYR A 163 17.90 5.79 27.10
CA TYR A 163 17.67 4.39 27.47
C TYR A 163 17.86 4.13 28.96
N ALA A 164 18.95 4.66 29.55
CA ALA A 164 19.22 4.49 30.97
C ALA A 164 18.16 5.16 31.85
N ALA A 165 17.63 6.33 31.42
CA ALA A 165 16.55 7.03 32.11
C ALA A 165 15.25 6.22 32.10
N PHE A 166 14.90 5.57 30.98
CA PHE A 166 13.73 4.71 30.91
C PHE A 166 13.87 3.43 31.73
N GLU A 167 15.03 2.76 31.65
CA GLU A 167 15.28 1.52 32.41
C GLU A 167 15.20 1.73 33.92
N LEU A 168 15.56 2.93 34.39
CA LEU A 168 15.62 3.26 35.81
C LEU A 168 14.45 4.12 36.32
N ASP A 169 13.43 4.37 35.50
CA ASP A 169 12.27 5.20 35.87
C ASP A 169 12.67 6.62 36.36
N ASP A 170 13.66 7.24 35.68
CA ASP A 170 14.18 8.54 36.08
C ASP A 170 13.59 9.70 35.25
N VAL A 171 12.44 10.19 35.70
CA VAL A 171 11.74 11.34 35.09
C VAL A 171 12.59 12.62 35.08
N ARG A 172 13.53 12.78 36.03
CA ARG A 172 14.39 13.98 36.05
C ARG A 172 15.35 13.98 34.88
N CYS A 173 15.95 12.82 34.58
CA CYS A 173 16.80 12.69 33.41
C CYS A 173 16.03 12.87 32.11
N LEU A 174 14.81 12.34 32.00
CA LEU A 174 13.97 12.59 30.82
C LEU A 174 13.62 14.07 30.64
N ARG A 175 13.25 14.74 31.73
CA ARG A 175 12.99 16.18 31.72
C ARG A 175 14.22 16.96 31.30
N PHE A 176 15.39 16.60 31.82
CA PHE A 176 16.66 17.19 31.40
C PHE A 176 16.90 17.00 29.90
N ILE A 177 16.76 15.79 29.36
CA ILE A 177 16.92 15.52 27.91
C ILE A 177 15.95 16.39 27.09
N HIS A 178 14.68 16.46 27.50
CA HIS A 178 13.66 17.25 26.83
C HIS A 178 14.00 18.75 26.84
N GLU A 179 14.34 19.30 28.01
CA GLU A 179 14.69 20.72 28.21
C GLU A 179 15.94 21.13 27.42
N GLN A 180 16.86 20.20 27.15
CA GLN A 180 18.02 20.43 26.29
C GLN A 180 17.74 20.20 24.78
N GLY A 181 16.48 20.00 24.39
CA GLY A 181 16.07 19.83 23.00
C GLY A 181 16.44 18.47 22.40
N GLY A 182 16.63 17.44 23.23
CA GLY A 182 16.85 16.07 22.77
C GLY A 182 15.56 15.45 22.25
N GLU A 183 15.62 14.79 21.09
CA GLU A 183 14.48 14.04 20.56
C GLU A 183 14.20 12.81 21.44
N ILE A 184 12.96 12.69 21.91
CA ILE A 184 12.52 11.53 22.69
C ILE A 184 11.84 10.54 21.76
N PHE A 185 12.53 9.44 21.46
CA PHE A 185 11.91 8.34 20.70
C PHE A 185 11.03 7.48 21.59
N TYR A 186 9.77 7.37 21.21
CA TYR A 186 8.70 6.85 22.03
C TYR A 186 8.60 5.32 22.12
N LYS A 187 9.08 4.61 21.10
CA LYS A 187 8.87 3.16 20.92
C LYS A 187 9.51 2.28 22.01
N TYR A 188 10.50 2.80 22.73
CA TYR A 188 11.25 2.02 23.74
C TYR A 188 10.67 2.11 25.16
N ASN A 189 9.68 2.97 25.39
CA ASN A 189 9.39 3.50 26.72
C ASN A 189 8.42 2.61 27.50
N SER A 190 7.47 2.01 26.81
CA SER A 190 6.44 1.17 27.42
C SER A 190 6.93 -0.21 27.81
N LYS A 191 8.03 -0.72 27.23
CA LYS A 191 8.62 -2.00 27.66
C LYS A 191 9.36 -1.90 29.00
N ALA A 192 9.86 -0.71 29.37
CA ALA A 192 10.64 -0.51 30.59
C ALA A 192 9.79 -0.49 31.88
N GLY A 193 8.47 -0.26 31.78
CA GLY A 193 7.55 -0.38 32.92
C GLY A 193 7.42 0.85 33.81
N SER A 194 8.07 1.96 33.43
CA SER A 194 7.99 3.23 34.15
C SER A 194 6.69 3.98 33.83
N LEU A 195 5.80 4.06 34.83
CA LEU A 195 4.56 4.83 34.69
C LEU A 195 4.81 6.34 34.75
N GLU A 196 5.74 6.80 35.59
CA GLU A 196 5.99 8.23 35.77
C GLU A 196 6.69 8.83 34.54
N CYS A 197 7.57 8.08 33.86
CA CYS A 197 8.12 8.51 32.58
C CYS A 197 7.03 8.60 31.51
N ILE A 198 6.11 7.63 31.44
CA ILE A 198 5.01 7.66 30.46
C ILE A 198 4.07 8.86 30.71
N LYS A 199 3.72 9.14 31.97
CA LYS A 199 2.95 10.33 32.34
C LYS A 199 3.62 11.60 31.83
N TYR A 200 4.91 11.75 32.10
CA TYR A 200 5.67 12.91 31.66
C TYR A 200 5.71 13.06 30.14
N LEU A 201 5.83 11.95 29.40
CA LEU A 201 5.83 12.00 27.94
C LEU A 201 4.47 12.36 27.34
N LEU A 202 3.38 11.87 27.94
CA LEU A 202 2.03 12.23 27.53
C LEU A 202 1.72 13.70 27.83
N GLU A 203 2.28 14.25 28.92
CA GLU A 203 2.23 15.69 29.19
C GLU A 203 2.93 16.51 28.09
N ILE A 204 4.07 16.03 27.58
CA ILE A 204 4.80 16.70 26.49
C ILE A 204 4.04 16.60 25.17
N GLU A 205 3.55 15.42 24.80
CA GLU A 205 2.86 15.21 23.52
C GLU A 205 1.55 16.00 23.45
N ALA A 206 0.82 16.15 24.57
CA ALA A 206 -0.39 16.96 24.63
C ALA A 206 -0.16 18.44 24.28
N GLU A 207 1.09 18.92 24.32
CA GLU A 207 1.47 20.28 23.88
C GLU A 207 1.76 20.37 22.38
N ASP A 208 1.92 19.24 21.68
CA ASP A 208 2.27 19.18 20.25
C ASP A 208 1.05 18.79 19.38
N GLU A 209 0.29 19.80 18.94
CA GLU A 209 -0.92 19.63 18.09
C GLU A 209 -0.63 19.07 16.66
N GLN A 210 0.61 18.73 16.30
CA GLN A 210 1.01 18.41 14.91
C GLN A 210 1.27 16.93 14.58
N ALA A 211 0.98 15.97 15.47
CA ALA A 211 1.24 14.56 15.19
C ALA A 211 0.29 13.97 14.12
N ASP A 212 0.87 13.58 12.98
CA ASP A 212 0.24 13.03 11.75
C ASP A 212 -0.24 11.56 11.91
N ASP A 213 -1.01 11.05 10.94
CA ASP A 213 -1.78 9.78 10.84
C ASP A 213 -1.02 8.44 11.08
N SER A 214 0.21 8.46 11.59
CA SER A 214 0.91 7.26 12.07
C SER A 214 0.34 6.79 13.44
N LEU A 215 0.59 5.53 13.83
CA LEU A 215 0.21 5.00 15.15
C LEU A 215 0.52 6.04 16.23
N SER A 216 -0.51 6.53 16.93
CA SER A 216 -0.31 7.61 17.89
C SER A 216 0.66 7.16 18.97
N PHE A 217 1.38 8.08 19.62
CA PHE A 217 2.26 7.71 20.73
C PHE A 217 1.52 6.87 21.78
N LEU A 218 0.26 7.24 22.06
CA LEU A 218 -0.64 6.50 22.91
C LEU A 218 -0.78 5.03 22.48
N ASP A 219 -0.92 4.76 21.18
CA ASP A 219 -1.04 3.41 20.63
C ASP A 219 0.25 2.60 20.84
N LEU A 220 1.43 3.22 20.63
CA LEU A 220 2.73 2.59 20.88
C LEU A 220 2.99 2.31 22.37
N CYS A 221 2.61 3.26 23.23
CA CYS A 221 2.70 3.09 24.67
C CYS A 221 1.81 1.95 25.16
N THR A 222 0.58 1.89 24.65
CA THR A 222 -0.36 0.84 25.04
C THR A 222 0.11 -0.53 24.53
N PHE A 223 0.62 -0.61 23.29
CA PHE A 223 1.17 -1.83 22.73
C PHE A 223 2.36 -2.37 23.51
N GLY A 224 3.39 -1.55 23.78
CA GLY A 224 4.55 -2.05 24.52
C GLY A 224 4.28 -2.33 25.99
N ALA A 225 3.26 -1.70 26.59
CA ALA A 225 2.80 -2.04 27.93
C ALA A 225 2.16 -3.43 27.94
N ALA A 226 1.42 -3.77 26.88
CA ALA A 226 0.83 -5.10 26.67
C ALA A 226 1.90 -6.17 26.47
N ASP A 227 2.85 -5.92 25.56
CA ASP A 227 3.96 -6.82 25.26
C ASP A 227 4.78 -7.16 26.51
N ALA A 228 5.14 -6.15 27.31
CA ALA A 228 5.92 -6.35 28.53
C ALA A 228 5.07 -6.79 29.75
N GLY A 229 3.74 -6.66 29.68
CA GLY A 229 2.81 -7.01 30.76
C GLY A 229 2.72 -5.98 31.89
N HIS A 230 2.93 -4.70 31.61
CA HIS A 230 2.87 -3.60 32.57
C HIS A 230 1.42 -3.11 32.78
N MET A 231 0.66 -3.88 33.57
CA MET A 231 -0.76 -3.64 33.84
C MET A 231 -1.07 -2.22 34.37
N HIS A 232 -0.22 -1.68 35.24
CA HIS A 232 -0.41 -0.35 35.84
C HIS A 232 -0.31 0.77 34.80
N ILE A 233 0.53 0.61 33.78
CA ILE A 233 0.62 1.53 32.64
C ILE A 233 -0.65 1.40 31.80
N TYR A 234 -1.03 0.18 31.42
CA TYR A 234 -2.23 -0.04 30.60
C TYR A 234 -3.50 0.54 31.23
N ARG A 235 -3.72 0.31 32.53
CA ARG A 235 -4.85 0.89 33.27
C ARG A 235 -4.79 2.41 33.26
N TYR A 236 -3.62 2.99 33.51
CA TYR A 236 -3.46 4.45 33.46
C TYR A 236 -3.83 5.01 32.07
N LEU A 237 -3.34 4.39 31.00
CA LEU A 237 -3.62 4.81 29.63
C LEU A 237 -5.12 4.73 29.31
N ASN A 238 -5.79 3.61 29.61
CA ASN A 238 -7.23 3.46 29.39
C ASN A 238 -8.10 4.36 30.27
N ASP A 239 -7.68 4.63 31.52
CA ASP A 239 -8.45 5.46 32.45
C ASP A 239 -8.40 6.95 32.08
N HIS A 240 -7.35 7.40 31.39
CA HIS A 240 -7.10 8.81 31.11
C HIS A 240 -7.19 9.18 29.63
N TYR A 241 -7.13 8.20 28.72
CA TYR A 241 -7.09 8.43 27.28
C TYR A 241 -8.04 7.45 26.55
N ASP A 242 -8.60 7.91 25.42
CA ASP A 242 -9.51 7.11 24.59
C ASP A 242 -8.70 6.21 23.65
N VAL A 243 -8.18 5.09 24.19
CA VAL A 243 -7.43 4.10 23.40
C VAL A 243 -8.33 3.50 22.34
N LYS A 244 -7.95 3.67 21.07
CA LYS A 244 -8.73 3.21 19.92
C LYS A 244 -9.09 1.72 20.02
N PRO A 245 -10.36 1.32 19.78
CA PRO A 245 -10.79 -0.08 19.84
C PRO A 245 -9.96 -1.01 18.93
N GLU A 246 -9.51 -0.52 17.77
CA GLU A 246 -8.71 -1.30 16.81
C GLU A 246 -7.37 -1.74 17.41
N MET A 247 -6.74 -0.88 18.23
CA MET A 247 -5.47 -1.20 18.89
C MET A 247 -5.62 -2.28 19.94
N ASN A 248 -6.79 -2.38 20.58
CA ASN A 248 -7.04 -3.42 21.57
C ASN A 248 -6.94 -4.83 20.96
N ARG A 249 -7.21 -5.01 19.66
CA ARG A 249 -6.98 -6.30 18.98
C ARG A 249 -5.50 -6.69 18.97
N PHE A 250 -4.62 -5.76 18.60
CA PHE A 250 -3.17 -5.99 18.57
C PHE A 250 -2.59 -6.21 19.98
N ILE A 251 -3.07 -5.42 20.94
CA ILE A 251 -2.71 -5.52 22.36
C ILE A 251 -3.07 -6.90 22.92
N LEU A 252 -4.27 -7.39 22.62
CA LEU A 252 -4.72 -8.72 23.06
C LEU A 252 -3.89 -9.82 22.43
N TRP A 253 -3.64 -9.73 21.12
CA TRP A 253 -2.80 -10.70 20.42
C TRP A 253 -1.41 -10.81 21.03
N GLU A 254 -0.72 -9.68 21.25
CA GLU A 254 0.63 -9.69 21.82
C GLU A 254 0.62 -10.13 23.30
N SER A 255 -0.44 -9.80 24.05
CA SER A 255 -0.62 -10.27 25.43
C SER A 255 -0.79 -11.79 25.51
N ILE A 256 -1.51 -12.38 24.56
CA ILE A 256 -1.74 -13.84 24.47
C ILE A 256 -0.43 -14.55 24.17
N LYS A 257 0.29 -14.08 23.15
CA LYS A 257 1.60 -14.60 22.74
C LYS A 257 2.61 -14.60 23.90
N ASN A 258 2.62 -13.52 24.69
CA ASN A 258 3.49 -13.35 25.87
C ASN A 258 2.94 -13.95 27.18
N ASP A 259 1.85 -14.73 27.11
CA ASP A 259 1.24 -15.43 28.25
C ASP A 259 0.78 -14.50 29.39
N LYS A 260 0.31 -13.29 29.06
CA LYS A 260 -0.11 -12.25 30.01
C LYS A 260 -1.61 -12.35 30.30
N THR A 261 -2.04 -13.44 30.94
CA THR A 261 -3.47 -13.73 31.19
C THR A 261 -4.21 -12.59 31.88
N GLU A 262 -3.64 -12.00 32.93
CA GLU A 262 -4.27 -10.87 33.64
C GLU A 262 -4.51 -9.67 32.72
N PHE A 263 -3.59 -9.42 31.79
CA PHE A 263 -3.66 -8.33 30.81
C PHE A 263 -4.80 -8.54 29.83
N VAL A 264 -4.93 -9.77 29.30
CA VAL A 264 -6.04 -10.14 28.41
C VAL A 264 -7.39 -9.94 29.09
N LEU A 265 -7.52 -10.35 30.36
CA LEU A 265 -8.74 -10.15 31.14
C LEU A 265 -9.06 -8.67 31.34
N ALA A 266 -8.08 -7.86 31.76
CA ALA A 266 -8.27 -6.43 31.95
C ALA A 266 -8.65 -5.73 30.64
N ALA A 267 -7.95 -6.02 29.55
CA ALA A 267 -8.21 -5.41 28.25
C ALA A 267 -9.63 -5.72 27.74
N ALA A 268 -10.10 -6.96 27.91
CA ALA A 268 -11.46 -7.34 27.55
C ALA A 268 -12.52 -6.69 28.48
N GLU A 269 -12.23 -6.48 29.77
CA GLU A 269 -13.11 -5.72 30.67
C GLU A 269 -13.26 -4.26 30.27
N TYR A 270 -12.15 -3.60 29.90
CA TYR A 270 -12.15 -2.20 29.45
C TYR A 270 -12.97 -1.99 28.17
N GLN A 271 -12.98 -2.98 27.29
CA GLN A 271 -13.84 -3.01 26.10
C GLN A 271 -15.30 -3.39 26.42
N LYS A 272 -15.74 -3.20 27.68
CA LYS A 272 -17.09 -3.49 28.16
C LYS A 272 -17.54 -4.91 27.86
N ALA A 273 -16.59 -5.86 27.89
CA ALA A 273 -16.85 -7.26 27.56
C ALA A 273 -17.50 -7.43 26.18
N ASP A 274 -17.00 -6.71 25.16
CA ASP A 274 -17.41 -6.94 23.77
C ASP A 274 -17.28 -8.44 23.44
N PRO A 275 -18.39 -9.13 23.11
CA PRO A 275 -18.37 -10.56 22.82
C PRO A 275 -17.38 -10.93 21.71
N HIS A 276 -17.19 -10.05 20.72
CA HIS A 276 -16.27 -10.28 19.61
C HIS A 276 -14.81 -10.29 20.08
N ILE A 277 -14.45 -9.38 20.98
CA ILE A 277 -13.10 -9.28 21.55
C ILE A 277 -12.79 -10.47 22.47
N ILE A 278 -13.78 -10.92 23.24
CA ILE A 278 -13.67 -12.13 24.05
C ILE A 278 -13.45 -13.36 23.15
N GLN A 279 -14.22 -13.50 22.08
CA GLN A 279 -14.06 -14.58 21.11
C GLN A 279 -12.69 -14.55 20.42
N LEU A 280 -12.24 -13.38 19.99
CA LEU A 280 -10.90 -13.19 19.40
C LEU A 280 -9.80 -13.66 20.35
N SER A 281 -9.93 -13.30 21.62
CA SER A 281 -8.95 -13.65 22.65
C SER A 281 -8.96 -15.15 22.97
N MET A 282 -10.14 -15.76 23.04
CA MET A 282 -10.29 -17.22 23.18
C MET A 282 -9.73 -17.96 21.96
N GLY A 283 -10.00 -17.49 20.74
CA GLY A 283 -9.49 -18.08 19.50
C GLY A 283 -7.97 -18.04 19.40
N ALA A 284 -7.35 -16.88 19.69
CA ALA A 284 -5.90 -16.74 19.71
C ALA A 284 -5.25 -17.58 20.83
N ALA A 285 -5.82 -17.58 22.05
CA ALA A 285 -5.32 -18.43 23.13
C ALA A 285 -5.45 -19.93 22.80
N ALA A 286 -6.51 -20.32 22.09
CA ALA A 286 -6.69 -21.68 21.59
C ALA A 286 -5.62 -22.05 20.55
N GLN A 287 -5.40 -21.19 19.56
CA GLN A 287 -4.43 -21.39 18.48
C GLN A 287 -2.98 -21.54 19.00
N ASP A 288 -2.61 -20.81 20.05
CA ASP A 288 -1.30 -20.86 20.71
C ASP A 288 -1.20 -21.92 21.82
N GLY A 289 -2.27 -22.70 22.06
CA GLY A 289 -2.30 -23.76 23.06
C GLY A 289 -2.25 -23.28 24.51
N LYS A 290 -2.65 -22.04 24.79
CA LYS A 290 -2.64 -21.42 26.12
C LYS A 290 -3.87 -21.82 26.94
N LEU A 291 -3.96 -23.10 27.31
CA LEU A 291 -5.14 -23.69 27.96
C LEU A 291 -5.60 -22.97 29.23
N GLU A 292 -4.68 -22.61 30.10
CA GLU A 292 -5.03 -21.94 31.36
C GLU A 292 -5.52 -20.51 31.10
N MET A 293 -4.98 -19.81 30.10
CA MET A 293 -5.47 -18.51 29.66
C MET A 293 -6.87 -18.62 29.05
N TYR A 294 -7.09 -19.59 28.17
CA TYR A 294 -8.41 -19.87 27.59
C TYR A 294 -9.45 -20.11 28.68
N LYS A 295 -9.16 -20.98 29.65
CA LYS A 295 -10.03 -21.25 30.81
C LYS A 295 -10.25 -20.00 31.65
N ALA A 296 -9.22 -19.18 31.86
CA ALA A 296 -9.35 -17.93 32.61
C ALA A 296 -10.31 -16.96 31.92
N ILE A 297 -10.16 -16.74 30.61
CA ILE A 297 -11.06 -15.89 29.80
C ILE A 297 -12.49 -16.44 29.85
N GLN A 298 -12.66 -17.74 29.60
CA GLN A 298 -13.94 -18.43 29.63
C GLN A 298 -14.66 -18.27 30.97
N ASN A 299 -13.97 -18.54 32.08
CA ASN A 299 -14.52 -18.47 33.43
C ASN A 299 -14.84 -17.03 33.85
N HIS A 300 -13.96 -16.08 33.51
CA HIS A 300 -14.10 -14.68 33.90
C HIS A 300 -15.31 -14.02 33.24
N PHE A 301 -15.46 -14.20 31.93
CA PHE A 301 -16.57 -13.62 31.17
C PHE A 301 -17.83 -14.49 31.13
N LYS A 302 -17.77 -15.69 31.72
CA LYS A 302 -18.81 -16.74 31.58
C LYS A 302 -19.17 -16.96 30.10
N ALA A 303 -18.17 -16.84 29.23
CA ALA A 303 -18.36 -16.96 27.80
C ALA A 303 -18.67 -18.43 27.48
N PRO A 304 -19.70 -18.72 26.67
CA PRO A 304 -19.83 -20.06 26.11
C PRO A 304 -18.59 -20.35 25.28
N VAL A 305 -18.21 -21.64 25.17
CA VAL A 305 -16.97 -22.05 24.50
C VAL A 305 -16.82 -21.38 23.14
N PHE A 306 -17.91 -21.24 22.38
CA PHE A 306 -18.02 -20.23 21.31
C PHE A 306 -19.48 -19.76 21.21
N LEU A 307 -19.72 -18.48 20.93
CA LEU A 307 -21.05 -18.02 20.51
C LEU A 307 -21.26 -18.49 19.07
N LYS A 308 -22.35 -19.23 18.80
CA LYS A 308 -22.86 -19.35 17.43
C LYS A 308 -23.10 -17.92 16.95
N SER A 309 -22.29 -17.41 16.04
CA SER A 309 -22.53 -16.09 15.48
C SER A 309 -23.86 -16.18 14.71
N GLU A 310 -24.88 -15.46 15.15
CA GLU A 310 -26.18 -15.41 14.45
C GLU A 310 -26.08 -14.61 13.12
N LYS A 311 -24.87 -14.15 12.75
CA LYS A 311 -24.60 -13.37 11.54
C LYS A 311 -23.29 -13.83 10.94
N ASN A 312 -23.29 -14.02 9.61
CA ASN A 312 -22.21 -14.40 8.69
C ASN A 312 -20.88 -13.62 8.82
N SER A 313 -20.29 -13.52 10.00
CA SER A 313 -18.91 -13.10 10.14
C SER A 313 -18.04 -14.36 9.99
N ASP A 314 -17.69 -14.68 8.75
CA ASP A 314 -16.94 -15.88 8.34
C ASP A 314 -15.57 -16.05 9.03
N GLN A 315 -15.10 -15.06 9.80
CA GLN A 315 -13.74 -15.07 10.37
C GLN A 315 -13.59 -15.83 11.68
N TYR A 316 -14.66 -16.14 12.43
CA TYR A 316 -14.51 -16.66 13.81
C TYR A 316 -15.40 -17.86 14.15
N ASP A 317 -15.61 -18.71 13.16
CA ASP A 317 -16.32 -19.96 13.36
C ASP A 317 -15.43 -20.99 14.08
N ILE A 318 -15.98 -21.63 15.11
CA ILE A 318 -15.36 -22.75 15.82
C ILE A 318 -14.97 -23.87 14.84
N GLU A 319 -15.72 -23.97 13.74
CA GLU A 319 -15.45 -24.88 12.63
C GLU A 319 -14.08 -24.67 11.97
N ARG A 320 -13.50 -23.46 12.09
CA ARG A 320 -12.15 -23.14 11.62
C ARG A 320 -11.08 -23.26 12.70
N PHE A 321 -11.41 -22.94 13.96
CA PHE A 321 -10.41 -22.92 15.03
C PHE A 321 -10.02 -24.30 15.52
N LEU A 322 -10.99 -25.20 15.72
CA LEU A 322 -10.68 -26.53 16.26
C LEU A 322 -9.71 -27.31 15.38
N PRO A 323 -9.83 -27.30 14.03
CA PRO A 323 -8.80 -27.83 13.13
C PRO A 323 -7.41 -27.24 13.38
N CYS A 324 -7.28 -25.92 13.55
CA CYS A 324 -6.00 -25.26 13.85
C CYS A 324 -5.40 -25.70 15.19
N VAL A 325 -6.22 -25.80 16.24
CA VAL A 325 -5.79 -26.27 17.56
C VAL A 325 -5.23 -27.69 17.48
N ILE A 326 -5.93 -28.58 16.77
CA ILE A 326 -5.51 -29.97 16.58
C ILE A 326 -4.27 -30.06 15.68
N GLY A 327 -4.25 -29.35 14.55
CA GLY A 327 -3.12 -29.33 13.61
C GLY A 327 -1.85 -28.71 14.20
N ASN A 328 -1.96 -27.80 15.17
CA ASN A 328 -0.81 -27.31 15.94
C ASN A 328 -0.35 -28.27 17.04
N GLY A 329 -1.13 -29.33 17.34
CA GLY A 329 -0.83 -30.34 18.35
C GLY A 329 -1.26 -29.96 19.77
N HIS A 330 -2.16 -28.98 19.94
CA HIS A 330 -2.64 -28.52 21.24
C HIS A 330 -3.81 -29.39 21.75
N LEU A 331 -3.58 -30.68 21.93
CA LEU A 331 -4.64 -31.66 22.18
C LEU A 331 -5.37 -31.45 23.51
N ASP A 332 -4.71 -30.95 24.55
CA ASP A 332 -5.38 -30.63 25.81
C ASP A 332 -6.36 -29.46 25.66
N MET A 333 -6.06 -28.51 24.79
CA MET A 333 -6.98 -27.46 24.38
C MET A 333 -8.15 -28.03 23.59
N ALA A 334 -7.90 -28.89 22.60
CA ALA A 334 -8.94 -29.54 21.81
C ALA A 334 -9.90 -30.35 22.70
N ARG A 335 -9.37 -31.14 23.65
CA ARG A 335 -10.17 -31.89 24.64
C ARG A 335 -11.04 -30.97 25.50
N HIS A 336 -10.49 -29.85 25.95
CA HIS A 336 -11.24 -28.87 26.74
C HIS A 336 -12.39 -28.26 25.93
N ILE A 337 -12.12 -27.83 24.69
CA ILE A 337 -13.14 -27.30 23.77
C ILE A 337 -14.23 -28.34 23.50
N MET A 338 -13.85 -29.60 23.25
CA MET A 338 -14.79 -30.69 22.94
C MET A 338 -15.63 -31.14 24.14
N ALA A 339 -15.09 -31.07 25.35
CA ALA A 339 -15.85 -31.39 26.56
C ALA A 339 -17.05 -30.45 26.76
N ASP A 340 -16.91 -29.20 26.34
CA ASP A 340 -17.94 -28.17 26.46
C ASP A 340 -18.84 -28.08 25.21
N ALA A 341 -18.42 -28.64 24.07
CA ALA A 341 -19.14 -28.61 22.81
C ALA A 341 -19.10 -29.97 22.07
N PRO A 342 -19.69 -31.04 22.63
CA PRO A 342 -19.61 -32.39 22.05
C PRO A 342 -20.35 -32.54 20.71
N ASP A 343 -21.29 -31.63 20.41
CA ASP A 343 -22.11 -31.68 19.18
C ASP A 343 -21.46 -30.96 17.98
N LEU A 344 -20.16 -30.61 18.05
CA LEU A 344 -19.45 -29.97 16.94
C LEU A 344 -19.44 -30.86 15.69
N LEU A 345 -19.75 -30.24 14.55
CA LEU A 345 -20.21 -30.94 13.36
C LEU A 345 -19.12 -31.81 12.69
N PRO A 346 -19.53 -32.92 12.03
CA PRO A 346 -18.66 -33.82 11.29
C PRO A 346 -17.76 -33.17 10.23
N ASP A 347 -18.22 -32.07 9.63
CA ASP A 347 -17.57 -31.47 8.45
C ASP A 347 -16.24 -30.77 8.81
N THR A 348 -16.07 -30.37 10.07
CA THR A 348 -14.84 -29.75 10.58
C THR A 348 -13.67 -30.71 10.68
N TRP A 349 -13.95 -32.01 10.76
CA TRP A 349 -12.94 -33.02 10.99
C TRP A 349 -12.09 -33.34 9.78
N HIS A 350 -12.65 -33.17 8.57
CA HIS A 350 -11.85 -33.25 7.35
C HIS A 350 -10.75 -32.20 7.36
N THR A 351 -11.09 -30.95 7.68
CA THR A 351 -10.13 -29.86 7.79
C THR A 351 -9.10 -30.16 8.88
N ALA A 352 -9.51 -30.75 10.02
CA ALA A 352 -8.58 -31.14 11.07
C ALA A 352 -7.60 -32.23 10.61
N LEU A 353 -8.06 -33.28 9.94
CA LEU A 353 -7.21 -34.34 9.39
C LEU A 353 -6.27 -33.82 8.30
N GLU A 354 -6.77 -32.98 7.39
CA GLU A 354 -5.96 -32.30 6.37
C GLU A 354 -4.84 -31.49 7.05
N LEU A 355 -5.19 -30.66 8.04
CA LEU A 355 -4.22 -29.81 8.72
C LEU A 355 -3.17 -30.65 9.47
N VAL A 356 -3.60 -31.69 10.19
CA VAL A 356 -2.66 -32.56 10.91
C VAL A 356 -1.72 -33.31 9.96
N ALA A 357 -2.23 -33.84 8.84
CA ALA A 357 -1.39 -34.46 7.82
C ALA A 357 -0.36 -33.45 7.27
N THR A 358 -0.77 -32.19 7.10
CA THR A 358 0.13 -31.12 6.62
C THR A 358 1.10 -30.58 7.65
N THR A 359 0.85 -30.74 8.96
CA THR A 359 1.76 -30.27 10.03
C THR A 359 2.56 -31.40 10.67
N GLY A 360 2.24 -32.66 10.35
CA GLY A 360 2.98 -33.83 10.78
C GLY A 360 2.77 -34.18 12.25
N LYS A 361 1.65 -33.74 12.85
CA LYS A 361 1.35 -33.99 14.27
C LYS A 361 0.60 -35.30 14.46
N ILE A 362 1.31 -36.44 14.44
CA ILE A 362 0.72 -37.79 14.59
C ILE A 362 -0.24 -37.93 15.79
N ASP A 363 0.05 -37.27 16.92
CA ASP A 363 -0.84 -37.33 18.08
C ASP A 363 -2.18 -36.62 17.82
N GLY A 364 -2.20 -35.61 16.94
CA GLY A 364 -3.43 -35.00 16.42
C GLY A 364 -4.21 -35.97 15.53
N GLU A 365 -3.55 -36.80 14.73
CA GLU A 365 -4.25 -37.80 13.90
C GLU A 365 -4.89 -38.85 14.80
N ARG A 366 -4.14 -39.33 15.79
CA ARG A 366 -4.64 -40.25 16.82
C ARG A 366 -5.80 -39.65 17.58
N TYR A 367 -5.70 -38.39 17.99
CA TYR A 367 -6.79 -37.71 18.68
C TYR A 367 -8.06 -37.68 17.82
N VAL A 368 -7.93 -37.29 16.55
CA VAL A 368 -9.07 -37.18 15.64
C VAL A 368 -9.67 -38.53 15.26
N ILE A 369 -8.85 -39.57 15.12
CA ILE A 369 -9.31 -40.90 14.69
C ILE A 369 -9.78 -41.74 15.89
N GLU A 370 -9.01 -41.78 16.99
CA GLU A 370 -9.24 -42.68 18.12
C GLU A 370 -10.07 -42.04 19.24
N GLU A 371 -9.87 -40.76 19.56
CA GLU A 371 -10.56 -40.11 20.68
C GLU A 371 -11.89 -39.47 20.27
N LEU A 372 -12.00 -38.96 19.03
CA LEU A 372 -13.24 -38.36 18.52
C LEU A 372 -14.18 -39.35 17.85
N ASP A 373 -13.79 -40.63 17.73
CA ASP A 373 -14.59 -41.72 17.16
C ASP A 373 -15.20 -41.36 15.78
N LEU A 374 -14.36 -40.82 14.90
CA LEU A 374 -14.79 -40.43 13.56
C LEU A 374 -15.31 -41.64 12.77
N PRO A 375 -16.50 -41.56 12.17
CA PRO A 375 -17.01 -42.65 11.33
C PRO A 375 -16.06 -42.96 10.18
N ASP A 376 -15.70 -44.23 9.98
CA ASP A 376 -14.81 -44.70 8.91
C ASP A 376 -15.21 -44.16 7.53
N ALA A 377 -16.51 -44.01 7.26
CA ALA A 377 -17.03 -43.50 5.99
C ALA A 377 -16.55 -42.07 5.68
N ILE A 378 -16.46 -41.21 6.71
CA ILE A 378 -15.99 -39.82 6.57
C ILE A 378 -14.49 -39.83 6.27
N ILE A 379 -13.73 -40.65 6.99
CA ILE A 379 -12.30 -40.73 6.79
C ILE A 379 -11.98 -41.28 5.39
N GLN A 380 -12.71 -42.31 4.94
CA GLN A 380 -12.51 -42.95 3.64
C GLN A 380 -12.74 -42.02 2.44
N GLU A 381 -13.65 -41.05 2.52
CA GLU A 381 -13.93 -40.12 1.42
C GLU A 381 -12.68 -39.30 1.00
N LYS A 382 -11.80 -39.01 1.96
CA LYS A 382 -10.59 -38.19 1.74
C LYS A 382 -9.28 -38.84 2.21
N LEU A 383 -9.29 -40.11 2.61
CA LEU A 383 -8.11 -40.80 3.13
C LEU A 383 -6.92 -40.76 2.15
N GLU A 384 -7.20 -40.90 0.85
CA GLU A 384 -6.17 -40.80 -0.20
C GLU A 384 -5.47 -39.43 -0.19
N LEU A 385 -6.24 -38.35 -0.02
CA LEU A 385 -5.73 -36.99 0.03
C LEU A 385 -4.86 -36.78 1.27
N HIS A 386 -5.30 -37.25 2.44
CA HIS A 386 -4.53 -37.09 3.69
C HIS A 386 -3.21 -37.87 3.64
N ILE A 387 -3.24 -39.13 3.18
CA ILE A 387 -2.02 -39.92 2.98
C ILE A 387 -1.11 -39.23 1.96
N TYR A 388 -1.67 -38.71 0.87
CA TYR A 388 -0.90 -37.97 -0.13
C TYR A 388 -0.24 -36.72 0.47
N LEU A 389 -0.97 -35.91 1.22
CA LEU A 389 -0.43 -34.70 1.87
C LEU A 389 0.69 -35.04 2.87
N ALA A 390 0.48 -36.05 3.71
CA ALA A 390 1.49 -36.51 4.66
C ALA A 390 2.74 -37.05 3.95
N LEU A 391 2.60 -37.84 2.89
CA LEU A 391 3.74 -38.33 2.09
C LEU A 391 4.45 -37.19 1.35
N HIS A 392 3.69 -36.25 0.77
CA HIS A 392 4.22 -35.12 0.01
C HIS A 392 5.09 -34.21 0.89
N LEU A 393 4.66 -33.97 2.13
CA LEU A 393 5.37 -33.15 3.11
C LEU A 393 6.35 -33.97 3.97
N GLN A 394 6.58 -35.24 3.62
CA GLN A 394 7.53 -36.14 4.29
C GLN A 394 7.20 -36.43 5.77
N HIS A 395 5.92 -36.36 6.14
CA HIS A 395 5.39 -36.75 7.44
C HIS A 395 5.10 -38.24 7.49
N TRP A 396 6.16 -39.04 7.38
CA TRP A 396 6.07 -40.50 7.21
C TRP A 396 5.35 -41.20 8.36
N ASP A 397 5.49 -40.71 9.59
CA ASP A 397 4.83 -41.30 10.76
C ASP A 397 3.32 -41.12 10.70
N CYS A 398 2.85 -39.98 10.18
CA CYS A 398 1.43 -39.70 9.95
C CYS A 398 0.88 -40.60 8.84
N ALA A 399 1.56 -40.62 7.68
CA ALA A 399 1.20 -41.51 6.58
C ALA A 399 1.17 -42.98 7.00
N ASP A 400 2.19 -43.44 7.76
CA ASP A 400 2.24 -44.79 8.29
C ASP A 400 1.09 -45.09 9.25
N TYR A 401 0.77 -44.15 10.14
CA TYR A 401 -0.33 -44.30 11.07
C TYR A 401 -1.66 -44.46 10.32
N LEU A 402 -1.96 -43.56 9.38
CA LEU A 402 -3.15 -43.65 8.52
C LEU A 402 -3.20 -44.98 7.74
N ILE A 403 -2.10 -45.36 7.10
CA ILE A 403 -1.99 -46.62 6.36
C ILE A 403 -2.22 -47.83 7.28
N GLN A 404 -1.69 -47.81 8.50
CA GLN A 404 -1.83 -48.90 9.46
C GLN A 404 -3.23 -48.99 10.05
N HIS A 405 -3.86 -47.86 10.31
CA HIS A 405 -5.19 -47.78 10.89
C HIS A 405 -6.25 -48.30 9.88
N PHE A 406 -6.12 -47.95 8.59
CA PHE A 406 -7.11 -48.29 7.54
C PHE A 406 -6.74 -49.49 6.66
N LYS A 407 -5.89 -50.41 7.14
CA LYS A 407 -5.37 -51.58 6.38
C LYS A 407 -6.42 -52.47 5.69
N GLY A 408 -7.70 -52.39 6.07
CA GLY A 408 -8.79 -53.18 5.50
C GLY A 408 -9.39 -52.64 4.19
N ASP A 409 -9.38 -51.32 3.99
CA ASP A 409 -10.20 -50.64 2.97
C ASP A 409 -9.40 -49.73 2.03
N MET A 410 -8.08 -49.83 2.04
CA MET A 410 -7.24 -49.01 1.17
C MET A 410 -7.41 -49.37 -0.32
N PRO A 411 -7.57 -48.37 -1.20
CA PRO A 411 -7.48 -48.54 -2.65
C PRO A 411 -6.20 -49.28 -3.03
N HIS A 412 -6.30 -50.21 -3.99
CA HIS A 412 -5.25 -51.14 -4.37
C HIS A 412 -3.92 -50.44 -4.76
N ASP A 413 -3.99 -49.16 -5.16
CA ASP A 413 -2.88 -48.33 -5.61
C ASP A 413 -1.96 -47.85 -4.46
N PHE A 414 -2.47 -47.68 -3.24
CA PHE A 414 -1.67 -47.19 -2.09
C PHE A 414 -0.87 -48.29 -1.39
N LYS A 415 -1.31 -49.55 -1.49
CA LYS A 415 -0.57 -50.71 -0.96
C LYS A 415 0.83 -50.81 -1.59
N ASN A 416 0.93 -50.44 -2.87
CA ASN A 416 2.19 -50.38 -3.61
C ASN A 416 3.11 -49.23 -3.13
N ILE A 417 2.56 -48.12 -2.61
CA ILE A 417 3.34 -46.98 -2.12
C ILE A 417 4.02 -47.31 -0.79
N ALA A 418 3.31 -48.00 0.12
CA ALA A 418 3.88 -48.48 1.38
C ALA A 418 4.97 -49.56 1.17
N GLU A 419 4.75 -50.46 0.21
CA GLU A 419 5.76 -51.45 -0.21
C GLU A 419 6.98 -50.76 -0.86
N ARG A 420 6.76 -49.75 -1.72
CA ARG A 420 7.82 -48.95 -2.34
C ARG A 420 8.59 -48.05 -1.37
N ARG A 421 8.00 -47.59 -0.27
CA ARG A 421 8.75 -46.91 0.82
C ARG A 421 9.75 -47.86 1.46
N ASN A 422 9.36 -49.10 1.74
CA ASN A 422 10.28 -50.11 2.25
C ASN A 422 11.38 -50.43 1.24
N GLU A 423 11.06 -50.48 -0.06
CA GLU A 423 12.04 -50.62 -1.13
C GLU A 423 12.97 -49.40 -1.24
N TRP A 424 12.46 -48.17 -1.07
CA TRP A 424 13.23 -46.93 -1.13
C TRP A 424 14.16 -46.76 0.09
N LEU A 425 13.67 -47.09 1.30
CA LEU A 425 14.48 -47.15 2.52
C LEU A 425 15.55 -48.26 2.44
N GLN A 426 15.24 -49.39 1.81
CA GLN A 426 16.23 -50.44 1.53
C GLN A 426 17.22 -50.05 0.42
N ALA A 427 16.78 -49.34 -0.61
CA ALA A 427 17.61 -48.84 -1.72
C ALA A 427 18.55 -47.71 -1.29
N ARG A 428 18.19 -46.92 -0.27
CA ARG A 428 19.10 -45.95 0.37
C ARG A 428 20.31 -46.63 1.04
N HIS A 429 20.25 -47.95 1.26
CA HIS A 429 21.33 -48.77 1.82
C HIS A 429 21.98 -49.78 0.84
N MET A 430 21.49 -49.92 -0.40
CA MET A 430 22.09 -50.81 -1.40
C MET A 430 21.92 -50.28 -2.83
N SER A 431 23.00 -50.30 -3.64
CA SER A 431 22.91 -50.04 -5.08
C SER A 431 22.05 -51.11 -5.78
N PRO A 432 21.07 -50.74 -6.62
CA PRO A 432 20.20 -51.73 -7.26
C PRO A 432 20.87 -52.36 -8.50
N PRO A 433 20.62 -53.65 -8.79
CA PRO A 433 21.05 -54.29 -10.03
C PRO A 433 20.04 -54.03 -11.18
N PRO A 434 20.50 -54.02 -12.44
CA PRO A 434 19.66 -53.65 -13.57
C PRO A 434 18.84 -54.83 -14.09
N GLY A 435 17.53 -54.59 -14.26
CA GLY A 435 16.72 -55.25 -15.28
C GLY A 435 15.57 -56.10 -14.76
N GLN A 436 14.37 -55.51 -14.71
CA GLN A 436 13.11 -56.07 -15.23
C GLN A 436 11.95 -55.14 -14.84
N LEU A 437 11.27 -54.54 -15.83
CA LEU A 437 9.97 -53.90 -15.64
C LEU A 437 8.99 -54.48 -16.67
N ASN A 438 7.94 -55.11 -16.15
CA ASN A 438 6.75 -55.52 -16.89
C ASN A 438 5.74 -54.36 -16.81
N ASN A 439 5.27 -53.88 -17.96
CA ASN A 439 4.53 -52.62 -18.07
C ASN A 439 3.03 -52.77 -17.76
N SER A 440 2.56 -52.08 -16.73
CA SER A 440 1.18 -51.60 -16.59
C SER A 440 1.09 -50.11 -17.02
N PHE A 441 -0.10 -49.64 -17.37
CA PHE A 441 -0.35 -48.26 -17.83
C PHE A 441 0.05 -47.19 -16.78
N HIS A 442 0.15 -47.58 -15.50
CA HIS A 442 0.61 -46.72 -14.40
C HIS A 442 2.13 -46.52 -14.43
N ASP A 443 2.90 -47.54 -14.84
CA ASP A 443 4.38 -47.49 -14.90
C ASP A 443 4.89 -46.46 -15.91
N LEU A 444 4.12 -46.20 -16.98
CA LEU A 444 4.47 -45.21 -18.00
C LEU A 444 4.41 -43.76 -17.49
N LYS A 445 3.44 -43.44 -16.62
CA LYS A 445 3.26 -42.07 -16.09
C LYS A 445 4.33 -41.73 -15.05
N THR A 446 4.62 -42.66 -14.13
CA THR A 446 5.68 -42.49 -13.13
C THR A 446 7.07 -42.46 -13.78
N SER A 447 7.33 -43.30 -14.79
CA SER A 447 8.58 -43.25 -15.56
C SER A 447 8.72 -41.92 -16.30
N THR A 448 7.66 -41.42 -16.92
CA THR A 448 7.68 -40.13 -17.63
C THR A 448 7.94 -38.96 -16.69
N TYR A 449 7.27 -38.93 -15.54
CA TYR A 449 7.49 -37.93 -14.50
C TYR A 449 8.95 -37.92 -14.04
N ASN A 450 9.50 -39.09 -13.69
CA ASN A 450 10.88 -39.21 -13.21
C ASN A 450 11.90 -38.80 -14.27
N THR A 451 11.70 -39.20 -15.53
CA THR A 451 12.58 -38.79 -16.63
C THR A 451 12.53 -37.29 -16.88
N LEU A 452 11.33 -36.67 -16.86
CA LEU A 452 11.21 -35.22 -16.99
C LEU A 452 11.86 -34.51 -15.80
N HIS A 453 11.63 -34.99 -14.58
CA HIS A 453 12.25 -34.47 -13.37
C HIS A 453 13.79 -34.52 -13.46
N GLU A 454 14.38 -35.66 -13.82
CA GLU A 454 15.84 -35.81 -13.96
C GLU A 454 16.43 -34.86 -15.02
N ILE A 455 15.80 -34.78 -16.20
CA ILE A 455 16.27 -33.90 -17.29
C ILE A 455 16.22 -32.43 -16.87
N LEU A 456 15.17 -32.03 -16.15
CA LEU A 456 14.88 -30.63 -15.88
C LEU A 456 15.50 -30.14 -14.56
N SER A 457 15.68 -31.00 -13.57
CA SER A 457 16.47 -30.66 -12.37
C SER A 457 17.92 -30.31 -12.73
N ALA A 458 18.46 -30.89 -13.82
CA ALA A 458 19.76 -30.49 -14.34
C ALA A 458 19.79 -29.06 -14.92
N GLU A 459 18.67 -28.58 -15.47
CA GLU A 459 18.51 -27.21 -15.99
C GLU A 459 18.40 -26.17 -14.86
N VAL A 460 17.68 -26.50 -13.77
CA VAL A 460 17.62 -25.65 -12.58
C VAL A 460 19.00 -25.53 -11.92
N ALA A 461 19.73 -26.64 -11.78
CA ALA A 461 21.07 -26.66 -11.21
C ALA A 461 22.09 -25.83 -12.01
N GLN A 462 21.97 -25.76 -13.35
CA GLN A 462 22.82 -24.90 -14.19
C GLN A 462 22.51 -23.40 -14.02
N ASN A 463 21.26 -23.03 -13.77
CA ASN A 463 20.87 -21.63 -13.64
C ASN A 463 21.22 -21.02 -12.27
N ASP A 464 21.30 -21.84 -11.21
CA ASP A 464 21.70 -21.37 -9.88
C ASP A 464 23.22 -21.07 -9.81
N GLU A 465 24.06 -21.73 -10.62
CA GLU A 465 25.49 -21.43 -10.73
C GLU A 465 25.75 -20.03 -11.36
N ASP A 466 24.89 -19.55 -12.25
CA ASP A 466 25.02 -18.25 -12.91
C ASP A 466 24.58 -17.06 -12.01
N HIS A 467 23.86 -17.33 -10.91
CA HIS A 467 23.34 -16.28 -10.02
C HIS A 467 24.30 -15.88 -8.89
N GLU A 468 25.33 -16.67 -8.58
CA GLU A 468 26.32 -16.37 -7.53
C GLU A 468 27.41 -15.34 -7.96
N GLU A 469 27.49 -14.96 -9.25
CA GLU A 469 28.52 -14.02 -9.75
C GLU A 469 28.06 -12.55 -9.90
N ARG A 470 27.48 -11.92 -8.85
CA ARG A 470 27.29 -10.45 -8.82
C ARG A 470 28.39 -9.75 -8.00
N PRO A 471 28.95 -8.61 -8.47
CA PRO A 471 29.99 -7.87 -7.76
C PRO A 471 29.39 -7.10 -6.55
N ASN A 472 29.96 -7.33 -5.36
CA ASN A 472 29.62 -6.60 -4.13
C ASN A 472 29.81 -5.08 -4.30
N GLN A 473 28.72 -4.32 -4.15
CA GLN A 473 28.75 -2.89 -3.82
C GLN A 473 28.73 -2.72 -2.29
N ASP A 474 29.41 -1.69 -1.82
CA ASP A 474 29.79 -1.42 -0.43
C ASP A 474 28.64 -1.58 0.59
N GLN A 475 28.86 -2.41 1.61
CA GLN A 475 27.92 -2.65 2.72
C GLN A 475 28.16 -1.66 3.87
N ASP A 476 27.08 -1.01 4.30
CA ASP A 476 26.97 -0.15 5.48
C ASP A 476 26.34 -0.94 6.65
N GLN A 477 26.72 -0.62 7.89
CA GLN A 477 26.62 -1.50 9.07
C GLN A 477 25.23 -1.62 9.76
N ASN A 478 24.11 -1.64 9.02
CA ASN A 478 22.76 -1.76 9.61
C ASN A 478 21.94 -2.98 9.14
N GLN A 479 22.57 -4.05 8.65
CA GLN A 479 21.90 -5.08 7.84
C GLN A 479 21.47 -6.38 8.58
N ASP A 480 21.69 -6.52 9.90
CA ASP A 480 21.50 -7.82 10.57
C ASP A 480 20.02 -8.24 10.78
N GLN A 481 19.03 -7.35 10.62
CA GLN A 481 17.60 -7.71 10.74
C GLN A 481 16.91 -7.94 9.39
N ASP A 482 17.46 -7.42 8.30
CA ASP A 482 16.93 -7.63 6.94
C ASP A 482 17.42 -8.94 6.33
N GLU A 483 18.51 -9.52 6.83
CA GLU A 483 19.05 -10.80 6.35
C GLU A 483 18.13 -11.99 6.65
N ASP A 484 17.48 -12.03 7.83
CA ASP A 484 16.55 -13.11 8.19
C ASP A 484 15.24 -13.04 7.35
N ALA A 485 14.72 -11.83 7.12
CA ALA A 485 13.55 -11.63 6.27
C ALA A 485 13.86 -11.91 4.78
N ALA A 486 15.05 -11.55 4.32
CA ALA A 486 15.52 -11.88 2.98
C ALA A 486 15.77 -13.39 2.80
N ALA A 487 16.31 -14.07 3.81
CA ALA A 487 16.51 -15.51 3.80
C ALA A 487 15.17 -16.28 3.81
N LEU A 488 14.19 -15.82 4.60
CA LEU A 488 12.85 -16.41 4.61
C LEU A 488 12.14 -16.20 3.27
N ASN A 489 12.17 -14.99 2.70
CA ASN A 489 11.59 -14.71 1.39
C ASN A 489 12.29 -15.49 0.26
N ALA A 490 13.62 -15.68 0.36
CA ALA A 490 14.37 -16.51 -0.57
C ALA A 490 13.96 -17.99 -0.46
N TYR A 491 13.74 -18.50 0.75
CA TYR A 491 13.24 -19.85 0.98
C TYR A 491 11.81 -20.05 0.46
N GLU A 492 10.90 -19.13 0.74
CA GLU A 492 9.51 -19.14 0.24
C GLU A 492 9.49 -19.10 -1.30
N THR A 493 10.25 -18.19 -1.89
CA THR A 493 10.42 -18.10 -3.36
C THR A 493 10.99 -19.40 -3.95
N ALA A 494 11.93 -20.05 -3.26
CA ALA A 494 12.48 -21.32 -3.71
C ALA A 494 11.46 -22.46 -3.62
N ALA A 495 10.68 -22.53 -2.53
CA ALA A 495 9.62 -23.51 -2.33
C ALA A 495 8.50 -23.36 -3.38
N GLU A 496 8.05 -22.13 -3.66
CA GLU A 496 7.07 -21.84 -4.71
C GLU A 496 7.57 -22.26 -6.11
N ARG A 497 8.86 -22.01 -6.41
CA ARG A 497 9.48 -22.44 -7.66
C ARG A 497 9.52 -23.95 -7.78
N ILE A 498 9.92 -24.66 -6.72
CA ILE A 498 9.94 -26.12 -6.68
C ILE A 498 8.52 -26.66 -6.89
N PHE A 499 7.53 -26.09 -6.21
CA PHE A 499 6.13 -26.50 -6.33
C PHE A 499 5.57 -26.28 -7.75
N SER A 500 5.76 -25.07 -8.31
CA SER A 500 5.36 -24.74 -9.69
C SER A 500 6.02 -25.68 -10.70
N PHE A 501 7.31 -25.96 -10.53
CA PHE A 501 8.06 -26.88 -11.37
C PHE A 501 7.49 -28.31 -11.34
N HIS A 502 7.23 -28.86 -10.15
CA HIS A 502 6.66 -30.20 -10.00
C HIS A 502 5.24 -30.29 -10.58
N SER A 503 4.43 -29.25 -10.35
CA SER A 503 3.09 -29.11 -10.94
C SER A 503 3.14 -29.13 -12.47
N ASN A 504 4.08 -28.40 -13.07
CA ASN A 504 4.26 -28.34 -14.52
C ASN A 504 4.71 -29.69 -15.11
N ILE A 505 5.63 -30.42 -14.44
CA ILE A 505 6.01 -31.79 -14.83
C ILE A 505 4.81 -32.72 -14.76
N TYR A 506 4.02 -32.65 -13.69
CA TYR A 506 2.83 -33.44 -13.55
C TYR A 506 1.84 -33.19 -14.70
N LYS A 507 1.55 -31.92 -15.00
CA LYS A 507 0.65 -31.52 -16.10
C LYS A 507 1.11 -32.07 -17.44
N LEU A 508 2.39 -31.90 -17.76
CA LEU A 508 2.99 -32.40 -19.01
C LEU A 508 2.98 -33.92 -19.10
N SER A 509 3.39 -34.61 -18.02
CA SER A 509 3.40 -36.07 -17.98
C SER A 509 1.99 -36.65 -18.14
N ARG A 510 0.97 -36.03 -17.53
CA ARG A 510 -0.42 -36.46 -17.60
C ARG A 510 -1.02 -36.22 -18.98
N LEU A 511 -0.79 -35.04 -19.56
CA LEU A 511 -1.33 -34.68 -20.88
C LEU A 511 -0.67 -35.48 -22.01
N PHE A 512 0.65 -35.61 -22.00
CA PHE A 512 1.39 -36.24 -23.11
C PHE A 512 1.62 -37.74 -22.93
N GLY A 513 1.53 -38.25 -21.70
CA GLY A 513 1.66 -39.67 -21.34
C GLY A 513 3.08 -40.26 -21.48
N THR A 514 3.98 -39.58 -22.21
CA THR A 514 5.37 -40.00 -22.44
C THR A 514 6.31 -38.79 -22.41
N ALA A 515 7.53 -38.96 -21.90
CA ALA A 515 8.52 -37.89 -21.86
C ALA A 515 8.88 -37.36 -23.25
N SER A 516 8.99 -38.24 -24.25
CA SER A 516 9.27 -37.86 -25.64
C SER A 516 8.23 -36.87 -26.18
N ARG A 517 6.93 -37.13 -25.99
CA ARG A 517 5.87 -36.21 -26.49
C ARG A 517 5.85 -34.88 -25.73
N ALA A 518 6.17 -34.89 -24.44
CA ALA A 518 6.32 -33.65 -23.68
C ALA A 518 7.51 -32.83 -24.19
N LEU A 519 8.64 -33.49 -24.48
CA LEU A 519 9.81 -32.87 -25.11
C LEU A 519 9.50 -32.35 -26.51
N ASP A 520 8.74 -33.08 -27.33
CA ASP A 520 8.30 -32.60 -28.66
C ASP A 520 7.48 -31.30 -28.55
N TYR A 521 6.62 -31.20 -27.53
CA TYR A 521 5.86 -29.98 -27.26
C TYR A 521 6.76 -28.81 -26.85
N LEU A 522 7.69 -29.06 -25.93
CA LEU A 522 8.67 -28.06 -25.49
C LEU A 522 9.57 -27.62 -26.65
N GLU A 523 10.08 -28.55 -27.45
CA GLU A 523 10.93 -28.26 -28.62
C GLU A 523 10.17 -27.41 -29.66
N LYS A 524 8.91 -27.75 -29.91
CA LYS A 524 8.10 -27.08 -30.93
C LYS A 524 7.61 -25.69 -30.53
N TRP A 525 7.25 -25.49 -29.26
CA TRP A 525 6.56 -24.28 -28.79
C TRP A 525 7.34 -23.48 -27.75
N GLY A 526 8.42 -24.04 -27.20
CA GLY A 526 9.23 -23.43 -26.17
C GLY A 526 10.19 -22.40 -26.75
N ASP A 527 10.40 -21.34 -25.99
CA ASP A 527 11.42 -20.35 -26.30
C ASP A 527 12.67 -20.66 -25.47
N PHE A 528 13.54 -21.53 -26.00
CA PHE A 528 14.81 -21.90 -25.36
C PHE A 528 15.83 -20.75 -25.32
N SER A 529 15.53 -19.60 -25.93
CA SER A 529 16.34 -18.39 -25.73
C SER A 529 16.08 -17.73 -24.38
N LYS A 530 14.96 -18.07 -23.73
CA LYS A 530 14.68 -17.72 -22.33
C LYS A 530 15.20 -18.83 -21.44
N ASN A 531 15.74 -18.50 -20.26
CA ASN A 531 16.28 -19.47 -19.31
C ASN A 531 15.22 -20.42 -18.68
N ARG A 532 13.95 -20.37 -19.10
CA ARG A 532 12.81 -21.10 -18.46
C ARG A 532 11.70 -21.50 -19.43
N PRO A 533 12.00 -22.18 -20.56
CA PRO A 533 10.97 -22.61 -21.51
C PRO A 533 9.92 -23.53 -20.86
N PHE A 534 10.31 -24.26 -19.82
CA PHE A 534 9.44 -25.18 -19.10
C PHE A 534 8.39 -24.49 -18.22
N SER A 535 8.80 -23.49 -17.43
CA SER A 535 7.87 -22.72 -16.59
C SER A 535 6.87 -21.97 -17.47
N ASP A 536 7.37 -21.27 -18.50
CA ASP A 536 6.57 -20.45 -19.40
C ASP A 536 5.48 -21.25 -20.14
N LEU A 537 5.75 -22.51 -20.48
CA LEU A 537 4.81 -23.38 -21.17
C LEU A 537 3.97 -24.23 -20.22
N GLY A 538 4.55 -24.71 -19.13
CA GLY A 538 3.87 -25.51 -18.12
C GLY A 538 2.80 -24.71 -17.37
N GLU A 539 3.08 -23.44 -17.06
CA GLU A 539 2.13 -22.53 -16.41
C GLU A 539 0.90 -22.24 -17.29
N LYS A 540 1.06 -22.34 -18.61
CA LYS A 540 -0.04 -22.20 -19.59
C LYS A 540 -0.85 -23.48 -19.78
N LEU A 541 -0.37 -24.60 -19.27
CA LEU A 541 -1.13 -25.84 -19.23
C LEU A 541 -1.93 -25.88 -17.95
N ASP A 542 -3.22 -26.06 -18.10
CA ASP A 542 -4.10 -26.41 -17.02
C ASP A 542 -4.87 -27.65 -17.46
N ILE A 543 -5.04 -28.62 -16.56
CA ILE A 543 -5.69 -29.88 -16.87
C ILE A 543 -6.59 -30.26 -15.71
N PRO A 544 -7.79 -30.79 -15.96
CA PRO A 544 -8.70 -31.17 -14.89
C PRO A 544 -8.06 -32.28 -14.06
N LEU A 545 -8.24 -32.17 -12.74
CA LEU A 545 -7.78 -33.20 -11.80
C LEU A 545 -8.52 -34.53 -12.00
N THR A 546 -9.71 -34.50 -12.62
CA THR A 546 -10.53 -35.67 -12.92
C THR A 546 -9.88 -36.59 -13.97
N THR A 547 -9.98 -37.91 -13.76
CA THR A 547 -9.28 -38.93 -14.55
C THR A 547 -9.97 -39.28 -15.87
N THR A 548 -11.07 -38.61 -16.22
CA THR A 548 -12.03 -39.08 -17.22
C THR A 548 -11.78 -38.57 -18.65
N PHE A 549 -10.89 -37.60 -18.88
CA PHE A 549 -10.68 -37.05 -20.22
C PHE A 549 -9.66 -37.86 -21.05
N ASN A 550 -9.83 -37.83 -22.37
CA ASN A 550 -8.94 -38.51 -23.31
C ASN A 550 -7.61 -37.74 -23.47
N THR A 551 -6.67 -38.02 -22.57
CA THR A 551 -5.35 -37.36 -22.53
C THR A 551 -4.60 -37.47 -23.86
N LYS A 552 -4.74 -38.58 -24.59
CA LYS A 552 -4.08 -38.75 -25.89
C LYS A 552 -4.59 -37.73 -26.91
N THR A 553 -5.91 -37.64 -27.10
CA THR A 553 -6.53 -36.72 -28.07
C THR A 553 -6.24 -35.26 -27.72
N TRP A 554 -6.36 -34.90 -26.44
CA TRP A 554 -6.03 -33.56 -25.97
C TRP A 554 -4.54 -33.25 -26.11
N GLY A 555 -3.65 -34.17 -25.76
CA GLY A 555 -2.22 -34.03 -25.96
C GLY A 555 -1.85 -33.86 -27.44
N ASP A 556 -2.50 -34.58 -28.36
CA ASP A 556 -2.29 -34.42 -29.80
C ASP A 556 -2.77 -33.03 -30.29
N ALA A 557 -3.89 -32.55 -29.78
CA ALA A 557 -4.40 -31.21 -30.11
C ALA A 557 -3.51 -30.10 -29.57
N VAL A 558 -3.02 -30.20 -28.33
CA VAL A 558 -2.06 -29.25 -27.75
C VAL A 558 -0.73 -29.27 -28.50
N LEU A 559 -0.21 -30.44 -28.86
CA LEU A 559 1.01 -30.53 -29.67
C LEU A 559 0.83 -29.88 -31.05
N LYS A 560 -0.36 -30.03 -31.65
CA LYS A 560 -0.69 -29.48 -32.96
C LYS A 560 -0.92 -27.97 -32.94
N HIS A 561 -1.67 -27.46 -31.96
CA HIS A 561 -2.17 -26.08 -31.93
C HIS A 561 -1.45 -25.17 -30.93
N GLY A 562 -0.59 -25.72 -30.08
CA GLY A 562 0.29 -24.96 -29.19
C GLY A 562 -0.36 -24.57 -27.85
N PRO A 563 0.26 -23.62 -27.14
CA PRO A 563 -0.09 -23.28 -25.76
C PRO A 563 -1.52 -22.75 -25.58
N GLU A 564 -2.09 -22.10 -26.60
CA GLU A 564 -3.48 -21.62 -26.54
C GLU A 564 -4.50 -22.75 -26.48
N MET A 565 -4.22 -23.90 -27.10
CA MET A 565 -5.03 -25.11 -26.89
C MET A 565 -4.76 -25.71 -25.51
N GLY A 566 -3.54 -25.55 -25.00
CA GLY A 566 -3.14 -25.96 -23.66
C GLY A 566 -3.96 -25.31 -22.54
N LYS A 567 -4.28 -24.02 -22.69
CA LYS A 567 -5.16 -23.30 -21.76
C LYS A 567 -6.58 -23.89 -21.72
N LEU A 568 -7.08 -24.36 -22.86
CA LEU A 568 -8.40 -24.98 -22.97
C LEU A 568 -8.45 -26.39 -22.38
N ALA A 569 -7.29 -27.03 -22.19
CA ALA A 569 -7.23 -28.38 -21.65
C ALA A 569 -7.72 -28.47 -20.20
N ALA A 570 -7.86 -27.34 -19.50
CA ALA A 570 -8.46 -27.25 -18.16
C ALA A 570 -9.91 -27.78 -18.14
N TYR A 571 -10.57 -27.72 -19.29
CA TYR A 571 -11.97 -28.09 -19.51
C TYR A 571 -12.09 -29.35 -20.38
N ALA A 572 -11.05 -30.17 -20.41
CA ALA A 572 -10.99 -31.36 -21.27
C ALA A 572 -12.04 -32.43 -20.94
N ASP A 573 -12.63 -32.38 -19.74
CA ASP A 573 -13.76 -33.20 -19.31
C ASP A 573 -15.11 -32.75 -19.91
N LEU A 574 -15.22 -31.49 -20.33
CA LEU A 574 -16.41 -30.95 -21.00
C LEU A 574 -16.42 -31.19 -22.51
N LEU A 575 -15.27 -31.51 -23.10
CA LEU A 575 -15.14 -31.75 -24.54
C LEU A 575 -14.25 -32.96 -24.82
N GLU A 576 -14.89 -34.08 -25.18
CA GLU A 576 -14.22 -35.39 -25.34
C GLU A 576 -13.11 -35.37 -26.39
N THR A 577 -13.32 -34.67 -27.51
CA THR A 577 -12.36 -34.59 -28.62
C THR A 577 -12.27 -33.15 -29.13
N PRO A 578 -11.16 -32.42 -28.87
CA PRO A 578 -10.97 -31.06 -29.37
C PRO A 578 -10.78 -31.04 -30.90
N PRO A 579 -11.65 -30.35 -31.67
CA PRO A 579 -11.53 -30.29 -33.12
C PRO A 579 -10.39 -29.38 -33.61
N SER A 580 -10.56 -28.06 -33.53
CA SER A 580 -9.60 -27.03 -33.91
C SER A 580 -9.59 -25.96 -32.82
N LEU A 581 -8.53 -25.15 -32.70
CA LEU A 581 -8.45 -24.14 -31.63
C LEU A 581 -9.68 -23.23 -31.56
N ALA A 582 -10.12 -22.67 -32.69
CA ALA A 582 -11.27 -21.78 -32.73
C ALA A 582 -12.58 -22.50 -32.37
N GLN A 583 -12.78 -23.71 -32.91
CA GLN A 583 -14.01 -24.47 -32.65
C GLN A 583 -14.05 -25.02 -31.21
N SER A 584 -12.94 -25.57 -30.69
CA SER A 584 -12.84 -26.01 -29.29
C SER A 584 -13.14 -24.87 -28.33
N ARG A 585 -12.59 -23.68 -28.59
CA ARG A 585 -12.82 -22.49 -27.78
C ARG A 585 -14.32 -22.12 -27.73
N ARG A 586 -14.98 -22.09 -28.89
CA ARG A 586 -16.41 -21.80 -28.99
C ARG A 586 -17.29 -22.85 -28.31
N ASP A 587 -17.00 -24.14 -28.54
CA ASP A 587 -17.76 -25.25 -27.97
C ASP A 587 -17.62 -25.29 -26.44
N LEU A 588 -16.40 -25.05 -25.94
CA LEU A 588 -16.14 -24.94 -24.50
C LEU A 588 -16.80 -23.70 -23.91
N ALA A 589 -16.78 -22.55 -24.56
CA ALA A 589 -17.44 -21.34 -24.08
C ALA A 589 -18.94 -21.55 -23.85
N ILE A 590 -19.61 -22.29 -24.74
CA ILE A 590 -21.02 -22.64 -24.58
C ILE A 590 -21.23 -23.70 -23.49
N SER A 591 -20.25 -24.56 -23.25
CA SER A 591 -20.36 -25.67 -22.28
C SER A 591 -20.01 -25.24 -20.84
N ILE A 592 -19.04 -24.35 -20.67
CA ILE A 592 -18.58 -23.81 -19.39
C ILE A 592 -19.63 -22.87 -18.80
N PHE A 593 -20.22 -22.02 -19.65
CA PHE A 593 -21.22 -21.04 -19.22
C PHE A 593 -22.60 -21.53 -19.65
N SER A 594 -23.50 -21.79 -18.69
CA SER A 594 -24.87 -22.26 -19.00
C SER A 594 -25.63 -21.34 -19.98
N ARG A 595 -25.34 -20.03 -19.94
CA ARG A 595 -25.87 -19.00 -20.84
C ARG A 595 -24.90 -18.57 -21.96
N GLY A 596 -23.82 -19.31 -22.18
CA GLY A 596 -22.79 -19.01 -23.19
C GLY A 596 -23.34 -18.85 -24.62
N HIS A 597 -24.47 -19.51 -24.91
CA HIS A 597 -25.16 -19.41 -26.19
C HIS A 597 -25.83 -18.04 -26.46
N GLU A 598 -26.08 -17.22 -25.42
CA GLU A 598 -26.65 -15.87 -25.58
C GLU A 598 -25.65 -14.88 -26.17
N ASN A 599 -24.37 -15.02 -25.82
CA ASN A 599 -23.27 -14.24 -26.37
C ASN A 599 -21.97 -15.09 -26.44
N PRO A 600 -21.81 -15.91 -27.48
CA PRO A 600 -20.69 -16.84 -27.59
C PRO A 600 -19.33 -16.14 -27.61
N ASP A 601 -19.24 -14.99 -28.28
CA ASP A 601 -17.97 -14.27 -28.43
C ASP A 601 -17.52 -13.68 -27.08
N PHE A 602 -18.46 -13.22 -26.24
CA PHE A 602 -18.17 -12.83 -24.86
C PHE A 602 -17.81 -14.04 -23.98
N ALA A 603 -18.52 -15.17 -24.13
CA ALA A 603 -18.20 -16.39 -23.40
C ALA A 603 -16.78 -16.90 -23.73
N GLU A 604 -16.33 -16.79 -24.98
CA GLU A 604 -14.95 -17.10 -25.38
C GLU A 604 -13.94 -16.16 -24.71
N THR A 605 -14.27 -14.87 -24.63
CA THR A 605 -13.48 -13.86 -23.90
C THR A 605 -13.38 -14.18 -22.41
N CYS A 606 -14.48 -14.61 -21.82
CA CYS A 606 -14.55 -14.99 -20.41
C CYS A 606 -13.65 -16.18 -20.07
N ILE A 607 -13.41 -17.12 -20.99
CA ILE A 607 -12.40 -18.17 -20.80
C ILE A 607 -11.00 -17.56 -20.70
N ASP A 608 -10.63 -16.66 -21.62
CA ASP A 608 -9.30 -16.06 -21.63
C ASP A 608 -9.02 -15.21 -20.40
N GLN A 609 -10.05 -14.54 -19.89
CA GLN A 609 -10.01 -13.69 -18.71
C GLN A 609 -10.32 -14.46 -17.41
N LYS A 610 -10.50 -15.79 -17.46
CA LYS A 610 -10.83 -16.67 -16.31
C LYS A 610 -12.06 -16.19 -15.51
N ILE A 611 -13.06 -15.65 -16.19
CA ILE A 611 -14.30 -15.14 -15.60
C ILE A 611 -15.15 -16.29 -15.08
N SER A 612 -15.67 -16.16 -13.86
CA SER A 612 -16.58 -17.15 -13.26
C SER A 612 -17.95 -17.16 -13.93
N GLU A 613 -18.69 -18.28 -13.86
CA GLU A 613 -20.06 -18.35 -14.39
C GLU A 613 -21.00 -17.32 -13.76
N LYS A 614 -20.84 -17.07 -12.45
CA LYS A 614 -21.62 -16.05 -11.73
C LYS A 614 -21.40 -14.66 -12.34
N GLU A 615 -20.14 -14.31 -12.61
CA GLU A 615 -19.78 -13.00 -13.17
C GLU A 615 -20.22 -12.84 -14.62
N PHE A 616 -20.08 -13.91 -15.42
CA PHE A 616 -20.59 -13.96 -16.79
C PHE A 616 -22.11 -13.71 -16.82
N ASN A 617 -22.87 -14.42 -15.98
CA ASN A 617 -24.33 -14.28 -15.91
C ASN A 617 -24.75 -12.89 -15.44
N GLN A 618 -24.10 -12.36 -14.40
CA GLN A 618 -24.37 -10.99 -13.92
C GLN A 618 -24.07 -9.93 -15.01
N THR A 619 -22.98 -10.12 -15.77
CA THR A 619 -22.65 -9.23 -16.88
C THR A 619 -23.73 -9.27 -17.95
N LEU A 620 -24.20 -10.48 -18.33
CA LEU A 620 -25.28 -10.62 -19.31
C LEU A 620 -26.59 -9.98 -18.84
N ASP A 621 -26.92 -10.11 -17.55
CA ASP A 621 -28.14 -9.50 -17.00
C ASP A 621 -28.12 -7.98 -17.15
N VAL A 622 -27.04 -7.34 -16.69
CA VAL A 622 -26.89 -5.87 -16.77
C VAL A 622 -26.77 -5.41 -18.23
N TRP A 623 -25.99 -6.10 -19.07
CA TRP A 623 -25.83 -5.74 -20.47
C TRP A 623 -27.14 -5.87 -21.26
N ASN A 624 -27.92 -6.93 -21.03
CA ASN A 624 -29.23 -7.10 -21.66
C ASN A 624 -30.24 -6.06 -21.17
N GLU A 625 -30.22 -5.69 -19.88
CA GLU A 625 -31.03 -4.59 -19.35
C GLU A 625 -30.69 -3.26 -20.04
N LEU A 626 -29.40 -2.90 -20.16
CA LEU A 626 -28.98 -1.70 -20.87
C LEU A 626 -29.36 -1.75 -22.36
N LYS A 627 -29.27 -2.91 -23.00
CA LYS A 627 -29.69 -3.10 -24.40
C LYS A 627 -31.20 -2.90 -24.57
N LEU A 628 -32.02 -3.31 -23.60
CA LEU A 628 -33.47 -3.11 -23.62
C LEU A 628 -33.85 -1.64 -23.43
N HIS A 629 -33.14 -0.91 -22.57
CA HIS A 629 -33.37 0.50 -22.31
C HIS A 629 -32.69 1.44 -23.34
N GLY A 630 -31.75 0.90 -24.12
CA GLY A 630 -30.92 1.62 -25.07
C GLY A 630 -29.68 2.18 -24.37
N PHE A 631 -28.49 1.84 -24.88
CA PHE A 631 -27.25 2.39 -24.37
C PHE A 631 -27.23 3.92 -24.54
N HIS A 632 -26.99 4.64 -23.45
CA HIS A 632 -26.88 6.09 -23.46
C HIS A 632 -25.69 6.55 -24.29
N ASP A 633 -25.88 7.57 -25.12
CA ASP A 633 -24.75 8.28 -25.73
C ASP A 633 -23.89 8.87 -24.62
N LYS A 634 -22.57 8.68 -24.71
CA LYS A 634 -21.66 9.17 -23.68
C LYS A 634 -21.46 10.67 -23.88
N ASN A 635 -21.71 11.46 -22.84
CA ASN A 635 -21.33 12.86 -22.70
C ASN A 635 -19.83 13.00 -22.35
N LEU A 636 -19.02 12.14 -22.95
CA LEU A 636 -17.56 12.10 -22.85
C LEU A 636 -16.98 12.34 -24.25
N PRO A 637 -15.84 13.02 -24.36
CA PRO A 637 -15.22 13.30 -25.65
C PRO A 637 -14.66 12.02 -26.29
N ASP A 638 -15.11 11.68 -27.52
CA ASP A 638 -14.54 10.57 -28.30
C ASP A 638 -13.16 10.94 -28.88
N ILE A 639 -12.15 11.00 -28.01
CA ILE A 639 -10.76 11.29 -28.34
C ILE A 639 -9.99 9.98 -28.57
N LYS A 640 -9.23 9.94 -29.66
CA LYS A 640 -8.37 8.81 -30.03
C LYS A 640 -6.93 9.31 -30.18
N ILE A 641 -6.01 8.70 -29.45
CA ILE A 641 -4.58 9.07 -29.44
C ILE A 641 -3.76 7.90 -29.94
N ASP A 642 -2.88 8.15 -30.89
CA ASP A 642 -1.94 7.15 -31.40
C ASP A 642 -0.90 6.79 -30.32
N GLY A 643 -0.65 5.49 -30.17
CA GLY A 643 0.33 4.91 -29.26
C GLY A 643 1.73 5.48 -29.37
N GLU A 644 2.17 5.90 -30.57
CA GLU A 644 3.46 6.56 -30.77
C GLU A 644 3.62 7.81 -29.90
N THR A 645 2.53 8.56 -29.69
CA THR A 645 2.52 9.81 -28.91
C THR A 645 2.91 9.60 -27.44
N PHE A 646 2.64 8.42 -26.89
CA PHE A 646 2.91 8.09 -25.49
C PHE A 646 3.84 6.88 -25.32
N GLY A 647 4.69 6.61 -26.33
CA GLY A 647 5.74 5.60 -26.26
C GLY A 647 5.22 4.15 -26.28
N LYS A 648 4.14 3.91 -27.02
CA LYS A 648 3.54 2.60 -27.31
C LYS A 648 3.32 2.40 -28.82
N PRO A 649 4.38 2.23 -29.63
CA PRO A 649 4.25 2.09 -31.08
C PRO A 649 3.26 1.01 -31.51
N GLY A 650 2.34 1.35 -32.41
CA GLY A 650 1.25 0.48 -32.87
C GLY A 650 0.09 0.30 -31.89
N GLY A 651 0.19 0.83 -30.68
CA GLY A 651 -0.92 0.91 -29.73
C GLY A 651 -1.83 2.10 -30.00
N LYS A 652 -2.89 2.23 -29.19
CA LYS A 652 -3.82 3.37 -29.24
C LYS A 652 -4.50 3.57 -27.89
N PHE A 653 -4.95 4.79 -27.63
CA PHE A 653 -5.83 5.16 -26.52
C PHE A 653 -7.16 5.68 -27.09
N TYR A 654 -8.29 5.19 -26.59
CA TYR A 654 -9.61 5.52 -27.15
C TYR A 654 -10.74 5.33 -26.13
N LEU A 655 -11.87 6.03 -26.32
CA LEU A 655 -13.11 5.80 -25.55
C LEU A 655 -13.74 4.47 -25.98
N LEU A 656 -13.97 3.57 -25.02
CA LEU A 656 -14.62 2.29 -25.25
C LEU A 656 -16.09 2.51 -25.65
N GLU A 657 -16.54 1.80 -26.69
CA GLU A 657 -17.91 1.91 -27.19
C GLU A 657 -18.93 1.53 -26.10
N LYS A 658 -20.03 2.27 -26.04
CA LYS A 658 -21.04 2.15 -24.97
C LYS A 658 -21.70 0.76 -24.88
N ASP A 659 -21.74 0.01 -25.97
CA ASP A 659 -22.30 -1.33 -26.07
C ASP A 659 -21.24 -2.45 -26.03
N ASP A 660 -19.95 -2.10 -25.88
CA ASP A 660 -18.86 -3.06 -25.77
C ASP A 660 -18.88 -3.73 -24.39
N ILE A 661 -19.30 -4.99 -24.38
CA ILE A 661 -19.45 -5.81 -23.18
C ILE A 661 -18.13 -6.01 -22.41
N ARG A 662 -16.96 -5.80 -23.04
CA ARG A 662 -15.65 -5.87 -22.36
C ARG A 662 -15.54 -4.85 -21.22
N GLY A 663 -16.30 -3.75 -21.28
CA GLY A 663 -16.32 -2.72 -20.24
C GLY A 663 -16.72 -3.23 -18.84
N PHE A 664 -17.47 -4.34 -18.77
CA PHE A 664 -17.87 -4.97 -17.50
C PHE A 664 -16.77 -5.77 -16.80
N ILE A 665 -15.69 -6.09 -17.51
CA ILE A 665 -14.60 -6.96 -17.04
C ILE A 665 -13.22 -6.33 -17.28
N LEU A 666 -13.13 -5.00 -17.40
CA LEU A 666 -11.85 -4.30 -17.64
C LEU A 666 -10.81 -4.61 -16.58
N GLY A 667 -11.24 -4.82 -15.34
CA GLY A 667 -10.36 -5.23 -14.24
C GLY A 667 -9.56 -6.50 -14.54
N HIS A 668 -10.16 -7.48 -15.22
CA HIS A 668 -9.46 -8.70 -15.61
C HIS A 668 -8.40 -8.47 -16.69
N TYR A 669 -8.62 -7.50 -17.59
CA TYR A 669 -7.63 -7.11 -18.59
C TYR A 669 -6.44 -6.35 -18.01
N THR A 670 -6.67 -5.58 -16.95
CA THR A 670 -5.67 -4.68 -16.36
C THR A 670 -5.11 -5.16 -15.03
N ASP A 671 -5.52 -6.35 -14.56
CA ASP A 671 -5.21 -6.88 -13.23
C ASP A 671 -5.61 -5.91 -12.10
N CYS A 672 -6.83 -5.37 -12.18
CA CYS A 672 -7.40 -4.46 -11.17
C CYS A 672 -8.81 -4.88 -10.75
N CYS A 673 -9.35 -4.23 -9.71
CA CYS A 673 -10.65 -4.55 -9.14
C CYS A 673 -11.85 -4.11 -9.98
N GLN A 674 -11.67 -3.39 -11.09
CA GLN A 674 -12.74 -2.75 -11.86
C GLN A 674 -13.53 -3.74 -12.75
N HIS A 675 -14.31 -4.60 -12.11
CA HIS A 675 -15.21 -5.56 -12.76
C HIS A 675 -16.52 -5.75 -11.97
N ILE A 676 -17.56 -6.29 -12.62
CA ILE A 676 -18.96 -6.21 -12.14
C ILE A 676 -19.24 -6.89 -10.79
N LEU A 677 -18.43 -7.87 -10.36
CA LEU A 677 -18.61 -8.59 -9.09
C LEU A 677 -17.66 -8.16 -7.96
N HIS A 678 -16.66 -7.33 -8.23
CA HIS A 678 -15.75 -6.89 -7.16
C HIS A 678 -16.42 -5.85 -6.28
N GLU A 679 -16.29 -5.93 -4.96
CA GLU A 679 -16.95 -5.01 -4.02
C GLU A 679 -16.68 -3.53 -4.38
N ASN A 680 -15.42 -3.14 -4.43
CA ASN A 680 -15.04 -1.74 -4.65
C ASN A 680 -15.12 -1.31 -6.13
N GLY A 681 -14.92 -2.24 -7.07
CA GLY A 681 -14.86 -1.91 -8.51
C GLY A 681 -16.17 -2.13 -9.27
N SER A 682 -17.17 -2.80 -8.67
CA SER A 682 -18.49 -3.03 -9.30
C SER A 682 -19.23 -1.72 -9.57
N MET A 683 -19.24 -0.79 -8.61
CA MET A 683 -19.95 0.48 -8.75
C MET A 683 -19.34 1.39 -9.84
N PRO A 684 -18.02 1.61 -9.90
CA PRO A 684 -17.37 2.26 -11.05
C PRO A 684 -17.65 1.56 -12.38
N THR A 685 -17.61 0.22 -12.39
CA THR A 685 -17.89 -0.61 -13.58
C THR A 685 -19.31 -0.35 -14.11
N GLN A 686 -20.31 -0.43 -13.23
CA GLN A 686 -21.70 -0.17 -13.55
C GLN A 686 -21.89 1.28 -14.01
N HIS A 687 -21.30 2.24 -13.31
CA HIS A 687 -21.38 3.65 -13.69
C HIS A 687 -20.81 3.91 -15.08
N GLY A 688 -19.60 3.41 -15.35
CA GLY A 688 -18.95 3.58 -16.66
C GLY A 688 -19.74 2.94 -17.80
N MET A 689 -20.43 1.82 -17.58
CA MET A 689 -21.26 1.19 -18.60
C MET A 689 -22.64 1.86 -18.75
N ALA A 690 -23.32 2.16 -17.66
CA ALA A 690 -24.72 2.58 -17.66
C ALA A 690 -24.92 4.09 -17.79
N SER A 691 -24.05 4.92 -17.20
CA SER A 691 -24.23 6.38 -17.17
C SER A 691 -23.88 7.03 -18.51
N GLU A 692 -24.63 8.08 -18.89
CA GLU A 692 -24.27 8.97 -19.99
C GLU A 692 -23.03 9.83 -19.63
N ASN A 693 -22.81 10.09 -18.34
CA ASN A 693 -21.70 10.90 -17.84
C ASN A 693 -20.52 10.06 -17.33
N GLY A 694 -20.57 8.73 -17.50
CA GLY A 694 -19.51 7.80 -17.15
C GLY A 694 -19.08 6.92 -18.34
N GLY A 695 -17.81 6.53 -18.38
CA GLY A 695 -17.27 5.67 -19.45
C GLY A 695 -15.84 5.22 -19.18
N PHE A 696 -15.29 4.46 -20.12
CA PHE A 696 -13.93 3.93 -20.01
C PHE A 696 -13.09 4.30 -21.21
N TYR A 697 -11.90 4.85 -21.00
CA TYR A 697 -10.90 4.91 -22.06
C TYR A 697 -9.95 3.72 -21.94
N CYS A 698 -9.64 3.05 -23.04
CA CYS A 698 -8.78 1.88 -23.06
C CYS A 698 -7.47 2.17 -23.80
N ILE A 699 -6.39 1.58 -23.31
CA ILE A 699 -5.09 1.51 -23.98
C ILE A 699 -4.97 0.12 -24.59
N GLU A 700 -4.87 0.02 -25.91
CA GLU A 700 -4.55 -1.22 -26.61
C GLU A 700 -3.09 -1.23 -27.07
N ASN A 701 -2.46 -2.41 -27.04
CA ASN A 701 -1.17 -2.64 -27.68
C ASN A 701 -1.34 -2.90 -29.19
N LYS A 702 -0.22 -3.11 -29.89
CA LYS A 702 -0.20 -3.44 -31.33
C LYS A 702 -0.95 -4.73 -31.71
N ASP A 703 -1.15 -5.61 -30.74
CA ASP A 703 -1.85 -6.89 -30.89
C ASP A 703 -3.34 -6.76 -30.50
N GLN A 704 -3.83 -5.52 -30.32
CA GLN A 704 -5.21 -5.17 -29.96
C GLN A 704 -5.64 -5.72 -28.59
N GLN A 705 -4.68 -6.00 -27.71
CA GLN A 705 -4.97 -6.40 -26.33
C GLN A 705 -5.07 -5.14 -25.47
N ILE A 706 -6.11 -5.07 -24.65
CA ILE A 706 -6.25 -4.02 -23.63
C ILE A 706 -5.14 -4.24 -22.59
N ILE A 707 -4.29 -3.24 -22.42
CA ILE A 707 -3.16 -3.24 -21.47
C ILE A 707 -3.29 -2.14 -20.41
N GLY A 708 -4.33 -1.31 -20.53
CA GLY A 708 -4.69 -0.29 -19.57
C GLY A 708 -6.10 0.22 -19.81
N ALA A 709 -6.71 0.76 -18.77
CA ALA A 709 -8.05 1.30 -18.78
C ALA A 709 -8.14 2.49 -17.82
N VAL A 710 -9.01 3.43 -18.15
CA VAL A 710 -9.27 4.62 -17.34
C VAL A 710 -10.75 4.76 -17.16
N TRP A 711 -11.23 4.74 -15.91
CA TRP A 711 -12.59 5.17 -15.63
C TRP A 711 -12.68 6.70 -15.67
N ALA A 712 -13.58 7.20 -16.50
CA ALA A 712 -13.79 8.63 -16.67
C ALA A 712 -15.24 9.02 -16.37
N TRP A 713 -15.42 10.18 -15.77
CA TRP A 713 -16.75 10.73 -15.48
C TRP A 713 -16.81 12.25 -15.57
N ARG A 714 -18.02 12.80 -15.70
CA ARG A 714 -18.28 14.25 -15.75
C ARG A 714 -18.58 14.83 -14.38
N GLY A 715 -17.98 15.99 -14.09
CA GLY A 715 -18.21 16.73 -12.86
C GLY A 715 -19.42 17.68 -12.92
N GLU A 716 -19.92 18.07 -11.75
CA GLU A 716 -21.07 18.97 -11.60
C GLU A 716 -20.92 20.35 -12.28
N LYS A 717 -19.69 20.83 -12.53
CA LYS A 717 -19.42 22.13 -13.16
C LYS A 717 -18.93 21.98 -14.60
N GLY A 718 -19.06 20.78 -15.18
CA GLY A 718 -18.64 20.49 -16.54
C GLY A 718 -17.22 19.95 -16.63
N GLU A 719 -16.60 19.55 -15.52
CA GLU A 719 -15.28 18.92 -15.52
C GLU A 719 -15.32 17.54 -16.21
N LEU A 720 -14.16 17.05 -16.63
CA LEU A 720 -13.88 15.67 -17.00
C LEU A 720 -12.80 15.15 -16.05
N VAL A 721 -13.06 14.03 -15.38
CA VAL A 721 -12.11 13.43 -14.45
C VAL A 721 -11.76 12.02 -14.89
N PHE A 722 -10.47 11.72 -14.90
CA PHE A 722 -9.93 10.34 -14.97
C PHE A 722 -9.66 9.87 -13.55
N ASP A 723 -10.44 8.90 -13.07
CA ASP A 723 -10.49 8.51 -11.67
C ASP A 723 -9.57 7.33 -11.37
N SER A 724 -9.67 6.26 -12.14
CA SER A 724 -8.67 5.20 -12.06
C SER A 724 -7.78 5.26 -13.30
N LEU A 725 -6.46 5.11 -13.11
CA LEU A 725 -5.49 4.91 -14.19
C LEU A 725 -4.96 3.49 -14.07
N GLU A 726 -5.62 2.51 -14.65
CA GLU A 726 -5.28 1.10 -14.48
C GLU A 726 -4.48 0.57 -15.66
N HIS A 727 -3.47 -0.26 -15.39
CA HIS A 727 -2.65 -0.86 -16.44
C HIS A 727 -1.87 -2.08 -15.94
N LEU A 728 -1.56 -2.99 -16.87
CA LEU A 728 -0.71 -4.14 -16.61
C LEU A 728 0.71 -3.70 -16.23
N LYS A 729 1.27 -4.31 -15.20
CA LYS A 729 2.60 -4.00 -14.66
C LYS A 729 3.66 -3.93 -15.76
N GLY A 730 4.44 -2.84 -15.78
CA GLY A 730 5.52 -2.61 -16.74
C GLY A 730 5.07 -2.08 -18.11
N HIS A 731 3.77 -1.94 -18.36
CA HIS A 731 3.28 -1.38 -19.61
C HIS A 731 3.35 0.16 -19.61
N MET A 732 2.86 0.82 -18.57
CA MET A 732 2.89 2.27 -18.48
C MET A 732 3.89 2.71 -17.41
N THR A 733 4.63 3.76 -17.72
CA THR A 733 5.51 4.45 -16.75
C THR A 733 4.91 5.84 -16.49
N PRO A 734 5.29 6.52 -15.41
CA PRO A 734 4.82 7.89 -15.16
C PRO A 734 4.97 8.83 -16.35
N ASN A 735 6.12 8.80 -17.02
CA ASN A 735 6.37 9.64 -18.19
C ASN A 735 5.47 9.30 -19.39
N LYS A 736 5.08 8.03 -19.55
CA LYS A 736 4.15 7.61 -20.61
C LYS A 736 2.73 8.08 -20.30
N TRP A 737 2.30 7.97 -19.05
CA TRP A 737 1.03 8.55 -18.60
C TRP A 737 1.02 10.07 -18.81
N GLU A 738 2.06 10.77 -18.39
CA GLU A 738 2.19 12.22 -18.59
C GLU A 738 2.10 12.60 -20.08
N SER A 739 2.80 11.86 -20.95
CA SER A 739 2.73 12.07 -22.41
C SER A 739 1.32 11.85 -22.96
N LEU A 740 0.62 10.80 -22.49
CA LEU A 740 -0.75 10.50 -22.88
C LEU A 740 -1.73 11.59 -22.40
N LEU A 741 -1.63 12.00 -21.14
CA LEU A 741 -2.49 13.03 -20.54
C LEU A 741 -2.31 14.39 -21.22
N ASN A 742 -1.07 14.77 -21.54
CA ASN A 742 -0.78 16.00 -22.27
C ASN A 742 -1.30 15.94 -23.72
N ALA A 743 -1.19 14.79 -24.39
CA ALA A 743 -1.78 14.61 -25.72
C ALA A 743 -3.32 14.69 -25.67
N PHE A 744 -3.94 14.10 -24.65
CA PHE A 744 -5.38 14.18 -24.44
C PHE A 744 -5.86 15.60 -24.19
N ALA A 745 -5.16 16.35 -23.33
CA ALA A 745 -5.41 17.77 -23.12
C ALA A 745 -5.29 18.60 -24.40
N ALA A 746 -4.31 18.30 -25.26
CA ALA A 746 -4.14 18.99 -26.55
C ALA A 746 -5.30 18.69 -27.52
N GLU A 747 -5.85 17.48 -27.49
CA GLU A 747 -7.05 17.12 -28.26
C GLU A 747 -8.33 17.77 -27.71
N LEU A 748 -8.46 17.89 -26.38
CA LEU A 748 -9.56 18.63 -25.74
C LEU A 748 -9.56 20.11 -26.15
N GLU A 749 -8.38 20.74 -26.15
CA GLU A 749 -8.23 22.15 -26.56
C GLU A 749 -8.66 22.36 -28.02
N GLN A 750 -8.38 21.42 -28.91
CA GLN A 750 -8.73 21.53 -30.33
C GLN A 750 -10.22 21.27 -30.60
N ASN A 751 -10.85 20.39 -29.82
CA ASN A 751 -12.19 19.89 -30.09
C ASN A 751 -13.29 20.51 -29.18
N HIS A 752 -12.93 21.44 -28.29
CA HIS A 752 -13.80 22.23 -27.39
C HIS A 752 -15.14 21.56 -27.03
N THR A 753 -15.08 20.46 -26.29
CA THR A 753 -16.19 19.54 -26.06
C THR A 753 -17.08 19.90 -24.86
N GLY A 754 -17.20 21.19 -24.52
CA GLY A 754 -17.96 21.62 -23.33
C GLY A 754 -17.39 21.09 -22.01
N ILE A 755 -16.09 20.80 -21.96
CA ILE A 755 -15.33 20.46 -20.75
C ILE A 755 -14.77 21.75 -20.17
N SER A 756 -14.99 22.03 -18.89
CA SER A 756 -14.38 23.19 -18.22
C SER A 756 -12.93 22.92 -17.82
N ASP A 757 -12.69 21.73 -17.27
CA ASP A 757 -11.41 21.30 -16.72
C ASP A 757 -11.22 19.80 -16.95
N PHE A 758 -9.98 19.40 -17.18
CA PHE A 758 -9.56 18.01 -17.24
C PHE A 758 -8.66 17.71 -16.04
N MET A 759 -9.13 16.80 -15.20
CA MET A 759 -8.48 16.41 -13.95
C MET A 759 -8.21 14.92 -13.91
N VAL A 760 -7.23 14.54 -13.09
CA VAL A 760 -6.82 13.14 -12.89
C VAL A 760 -6.71 12.89 -11.39
N ALA A 761 -7.25 11.77 -10.93
CA ALA A 761 -7.10 11.32 -9.55
C ALA A 761 -5.63 11.01 -9.20
N VAL A 762 -5.23 11.27 -7.96
CA VAL A 762 -3.85 11.08 -7.49
C VAL A 762 -3.67 9.94 -6.48
N ASP A 763 -4.77 9.31 -6.03
CA ASP A 763 -4.69 8.31 -4.95
C ASP A 763 -3.95 6.99 -5.36
N ASN A 764 -3.45 6.92 -6.60
CA ASN A 764 -2.46 5.96 -7.09
C ASN A 764 -1.11 6.63 -7.44
N TYR A 765 -0.45 7.20 -6.42
CA TYR A 765 0.75 8.06 -6.47
C TYR A 765 1.90 7.61 -7.38
N GLU A 766 2.06 6.31 -7.63
CA GLU A 766 3.16 5.79 -8.45
C GLU A 766 2.96 6.01 -9.96
N LYS A 767 1.76 6.43 -10.39
CA LYS A 767 1.38 6.37 -11.81
C LYS A 767 1.61 7.67 -12.58
N ILE A 768 1.74 8.82 -11.93
CA ILE A 768 2.03 10.13 -12.55
C ILE A 768 3.05 10.92 -11.75
N ASN A 769 3.81 11.81 -12.41
CA ASN A 769 4.73 12.70 -11.72
C ASN A 769 3.96 13.92 -11.17
N GLU A 770 3.58 13.88 -9.90
CA GLU A 770 2.78 14.96 -9.27
C GLU A 770 3.43 16.34 -9.38
N ARG A 771 4.77 16.41 -9.46
CA ARG A 771 5.47 17.69 -9.62
C ARG A 771 5.16 18.40 -10.94
N THR A 772 4.57 17.69 -11.90
CA THR A 772 4.20 18.25 -13.20
C THR A 772 2.87 19.02 -13.14
N TYR A 773 1.93 18.62 -12.28
CA TYR A 773 0.57 19.12 -12.29
C TYR A 773 0.19 19.80 -10.98
N GLU A 774 -0.63 20.84 -11.04
CA GLU A 774 -1.12 21.51 -9.84
C GLU A 774 -2.27 20.70 -9.21
N GLU A 775 -2.14 20.35 -7.93
CA GLU A 775 -3.25 19.78 -7.17
C GLU A 775 -4.41 20.78 -7.11
N THR A 776 -5.63 20.33 -7.45
CA THR A 776 -6.79 21.21 -7.45
C THR A 776 -7.22 21.48 -6.01
N ALA A 777 -7.37 22.76 -5.66
CA ALA A 777 -7.88 23.15 -4.35
C ALA A 777 -9.33 22.70 -4.11
N ILE A 778 -10.09 22.44 -5.19
CA ILE A 778 -11.47 21.94 -5.14
C ILE A 778 -11.55 20.76 -6.11
N PRO A 779 -11.48 19.52 -5.62
CA PRO A 779 -11.72 18.33 -6.42
C PRO A 779 -13.11 18.38 -7.04
N ALA A 780 -13.25 17.93 -8.28
CA ALA A 780 -14.55 17.80 -8.91
C ALA A 780 -15.39 16.70 -8.20
N THR A 781 -16.69 16.91 -8.16
CA THR A 781 -17.68 15.94 -7.67
C THR A 781 -18.40 15.35 -8.88
N PRO A 782 -18.60 14.02 -8.94
CA PRO A 782 -19.30 13.38 -10.05
C PRO A 782 -20.74 13.87 -10.16
N LEU A 783 -21.22 14.05 -11.38
CA LEU A 783 -22.56 14.58 -11.64
C LEU A 783 -23.69 13.60 -11.24
N ASP A 784 -23.47 12.30 -11.41
CA ASP A 784 -24.49 11.25 -11.26
C ASP A 784 -23.92 9.94 -10.66
N TYR A 785 -22.83 10.05 -9.89
CA TYR A 785 -22.27 8.97 -9.08
C TYR A 785 -22.22 9.40 -7.61
N ASP A 786 -22.74 8.56 -6.69
CA ASP A 786 -22.77 8.90 -5.26
C ASP A 786 -21.35 8.89 -4.67
N ASP A 787 -20.91 10.07 -4.22
CA ASP A 787 -19.61 10.34 -3.61
C ASP A 787 -19.32 9.48 -2.36
N LYS A 788 -20.35 8.87 -1.76
CA LYS A 788 -20.17 7.92 -0.65
C LYS A 788 -19.56 6.60 -1.06
N HIS A 789 -19.56 6.27 -2.35
CA HIS A 789 -18.97 5.04 -2.87
C HIS A 789 -17.48 5.18 -3.13
N TYR A 790 -16.84 4.06 -3.48
CA TYR A 790 -15.41 4.01 -3.79
C TYR A 790 -15.09 4.87 -5.02
N ARG A 791 -14.13 5.78 -4.85
CA ARG A 791 -13.48 6.57 -5.90
C ARG A 791 -12.09 6.99 -5.44
N ASP A 792 -11.13 6.99 -6.36
CA ASP A 792 -9.73 7.39 -6.14
C ASP A 792 -9.54 8.89 -6.38
N SER A 793 -10.56 9.57 -6.93
CA SER A 793 -10.55 10.99 -7.23
C SER A 793 -10.81 11.90 -6.03
N ARG A 794 -10.55 11.47 -4.79
CA ARG A 794 -10.76 12.37 -3.64
C ARG A 794 -9.70 13.46 -3.62
N ARG A 795 -8.50 13.11 -4.07
CA ARG A 795 -7.47 14.07 -4.48
C ARG A 795 -7.38 14.07 -6.00
N GLN A 796 -7.21 15.25 -6.58
CA GLN A 796 -7.16 15.42 -8.03
C GLN A 796 -6.06 16.41 -8.40
N VAL A 797 -5.37 16.16 -9.50
CA VAL A 797 -4.48 17.13 -10.15
C VAL A 797 -5.12 17.63 -11.44
N ARG A 798 -4.91 18.91 -11.73
CA ARG A 798 -5.44 19.55 -12.93
C ARG A 798 -4.42 19.46 -14.05
N VAL A 799 -4.80 18.82 -15.15
CA VAL A 799 -3.95 18.66 -16.34
C VAL A 799 -4.24 19.78 -17.36
N TRP A 800 -5.51 20.17 -17.50
CA TRP A 800 -5.92 21.20 -18.43
C TRP A 800 -7.15 21.95 -17.93
N THR A 801 -7.25 23.22 -18.30
CA THR A 801 -8.43 24.07 -18.10
C THR A 801 -8.75 24.68 -19.44
N ALA A 802 -10.02 24.64 -19.83
CA ALA A 802 -10.49 25.35 -21.00
C ALA A 802 -10.08 26.81 -20.90
N ALA A 803 -9.46 27.34 -21.95
CA ALA A 803 -9.27 28.77 -22.05
C ALA A 803 -10.64 29.41 -21.77
N PRO A 804 -10.76 30.29 -20.76
CA PRO A 804 -12.04 30.94 -20.49
C PRO A 804 -12.48 31.53 -21.81
N ASP A 805 -13.70 31.19 -22.24
CA ASP A 805 -14.32 31.70 -23.47
C ASP A 805 -13.83 33.13 -23.63
N LYS A 806 -13.06 33.40 -24.71
CA LYS A 806 -12.29 34.64 -24.91
C LYS A 806 -12.99 35.74 -24.15
N PRO A 807 -12.38 36.28 -23.07
CA PRO A 807 -13.10 37.12 -22.13
C PRO A 807 -13.90 38.11 -22.93
N VAL A 808 -15.22 38.08 -22.72
CA VAL A 808 -16.07 39.27 -22.66
C VAL A 808 -15.24 40.48 -23.10
N VAL A 809 -15.33 40.85 -24.37
CA VAL A 809 -14.37 41.78 -24.97
C VAL A 809 -14.39 43.07 -24.16
N LEU A 810 -13.36 43.28 -23.36
CA LEU A 810 -13.12 44.51 -22.63
C LEU A 810 -12.87 45.61 -23.68
N ARG A 811 -13.88 46.40 -23.97
CA ARG A 811 -13.75 47.61 -24.78
C ARG A 811 -13.85 48.80 -23.85
N HIS A 812 -12.84 49.67 -23.90
CA HIS A 812 -13.05 51.08 -23.56
C HIS A 812 -14.19 51.59 -24.45
N PRO A 813 -15.19 52.34 -23.95
CA PRO A 813 -16.22 52.94 -24.79
C PRO A 813 -15.52 53.71 -25.92
N ARG A 814 -15.77 53.32 -27.18
CA ARG A 814 -15.08 53.90 -28.36
C ARG A 814 -15.95 54.91 -29.09
N ASN A 815 -17.24 54.97 -28.76
CA ASN A 815 -18.22 55.83 -29.41
C ASN A 815 -19.28 56.28 -28.40
N GLU A 816 -20.10 57.26 -28.79
CA GLU A 816 -21.20 57.79 -27.97
C GLU A 816 -22.26 56.71 -27.63
N GLN A 817 -22.44 55.70 -28.50
CA GLN A 817 -23.42 54.63 -28.26
C GLN A 817 -23.05 53.76 -27.05
N ASP A 818 -21.76 53.43 -26.87
CA ASP A 818 -21.28 52.68 -25.71
C ASP A 818 -21.53 53.45 -24.39
N ILE A 819 -21.50 54.78 -24.45
CA ILE A 819 -21.76 55.69 -23.31
C ILE A 819 -23.26 55.78 -23.05
N ASP A 820 -24.08 55.87 -24.10
CA ASP A 820 -25.55 55.92 -24.00
C ASP A 820 -26.13 54.59 -23.48
N ASP A 821 -25.55 53.45 -23.86
CA ASP A 821 -25.94 52.13 -23.36
C ASP A 821 -25.59 51.97 -21.88
N LEU A 822 -24.42 52.48 -21.46
CA LEU A 822 -23.99 52.60 -20.07
C LEU A 822 -24.95 53.46 -19.25
N TRP A 823 -25.28 54.63 -19.79
CA TRP A 823 -26.20 55.58 -19.17
C TRP A 823 -27.60 54.98 -18.99
N THR A 824 -28.11 54.32 -20.03
CA THR A 824 -29.40 53.63 -20.02
C THR A 824 -29.41 52.47 -19.01
N LEU A 825 -28.31 51.72 -18.88
CA LEU A 825 -28.17 50.67 -17.88
C LEU A 825 -28.14 51.25 -16.46
N CYS A 826 -27.37 52.32 -16.22
CA CYS A 826 -27.31 53.01 -14.94
C CYS A 826 -28.68 53.58 -14.53
N GLN A 827 -29.39 54.24 -15.45
CA GLN A 827 -30.74 54.76 -15.19
C GLN A 827 -31.75 53.66 -14.86
N ARG A 828 -31.60 52.46 -15.43
CA ARG A 828 -32.47 51.32 -15.15
C ARG A 828 -32.15 50.64 -13.81
N LEU A 829 -30.87 50.52 -13.46
CA LEU A 829 -30.43 49.85 -12.22
C LEU A 829 -30.50 50.76 -10.98
N PHE A 830 -30.35 52.07 -11.18
CA PHE A 830 -30.31 53.09 -10.11
C PHE A 830 -31.23 54.28 -10.43
N PRO A 831 -32.56 54.06 -10.56
CA PRO A 831 -33.50 55.10 -11.00
C PRO A 831 -33.60 56.30 -10.04
N ASP A 832 -33.27 56.09 -8.76
CA ASP A 832 -33.40 57.11 -7.70
C ASP A 832 -32.08 57.86 -7.41
N THR A 833 -30.98 57.50 -8.09
CA THR A 833 -29.64 58.08 -7.88
C THR A 833 -29.25 58.93 -9.09
N ILE A 834 -29.90 60.08 -9.27
CA ILE A 834 -29.65 60.95 -10.41
C ILE A 834 -28.52 61.93 -10.06
N TYR A 835 -27.32 61.71 -10.63
CA TYR A 835 -26.51 62.84 -11.10
C TYR A 835 -26.98 63.13 -12.52
N SER A 836 -27.32 64.37 -12.89
CA SER A 836 -27.65 64.65 -14.28
C SER A 836 -26.36 64.61 -15.11
N TYR A 837 -26.43 64.07 -16.34
CA TYR A 837 -25.32 64.09 -17.29
C TYR A 837 -24.86 65.53 -17.61
N GLU A 838 -25.75 66.52 -17.42
CA GLU A 838 -25.46 67.94 -17.60
C GLU A 838 -24.68 68.56 -16.43
N ASP A 839 -24.82 68.06 -15.19
CA ASP A 839 -24.10 68.59 -14.03
C ASP A 839 -22.59 68.33 -14.09
N ASN A 840 -22.16 67.23 -14.72
CA ASN A 840 -20.73 66.93 -14.93
C ASN A 840 -20.08 67.76 -16.06
N LYS A 841 -20.86 68.43 -16.91
CA LYS A 841 -20.35 69.43 -17.85
C LYS A 841 -20.29 70.84 -17.25
N ALA A 842 -21.06 71.09 -16.19
CA ALA A 842 -21.18 72.39 -15.55
C ALA A 842 -20.28 72.57 -14.32
N ALA A 843 -19.69 71.50 -13.80
CA ALA A 843 -18.69 71.52 -12.74
C ALA A 843 -17.30 71.22 -13.30
N GLU A 844 -16.75 72.12 -14.12
CA GLU A 844 -15.28 72.20 -14.23
C GLU A 844 -14.77 72.90 -12.96
N PRO A 845 -14.03 72.24 -12.07
CA PRO A 845 -13.28 72.95 -11.05
C PRO A 845 -12.13 73.63 -11.77
N GLU A 846 -12.12 74.97 -11.79
CA GLU A 846 -11.08 75.81 -12.41
C GLU A 846 -9.65 75.61 -11.85
N ASP A 847 -9.38 74.56 -11.06
CA ASP A 847 -8.06 74.36 -10.44
C ASP A 847 -7.63 72.88 -10.25
N THR A 848 -8.24 71.91 -10.95
CA THR A 848 -7.70 70.53 -10.94
C THR A 848 -6.62 70.37 -12.01
N THR A 849 -5.40 70.12 -11.58
CA THR A 849 -4.26 69.95 -12.50
C THR A 849 -4.47 68.70 -13.38
N PRO A 850 -4.02 68.68 -14.65
CA PRO A 850 -4.16 67.54 -15.58
C PRO A 850 -3.55 66.21 -15.09
N GLU A 851 -2.83 66.21 -13.97
CA GLU A 851 -2.32 65.00 -13.33
C GLU A 851 -3.33 64.30 -12.40
N GLU A 852 -4.49 64.88 -12.12
CA GLU A 852 -5.53 64.29 -11.25
C GLU A 852 -6.63 63.53 -12.02
N GLU A 853 -6.68 63.62 -13.35
CA GLU A 853 -7.47 62.75 -14.25
C GLU A 853 -6.87 61.32 -14.35
N ARG A 854 -6.44 60.75 -13.23
CA ARG A 854 -5.72 59.47 -13.16
C ARG A 854 -6.69 58.29 -13.23
N LEU A 855 -6.67 57.61 -14.38
CA LEU A 855 -7.08 56.21 -14.63
C LEU A 855 -8.41 55.81 -13.99
N LYS A 856 -9.49 56.11 -14.71
CA LYS A 856 -10.78 55.45 -14.55
C LYS A 856 -10.81 54.22 -15.46
N LEU A 857 -11.11 53.05 -14.90
CA LEU A 857 -11.20 51.79 -15.65
C LEU A 857 -12.54 51.14 -15.40
N THR A 858 -13.36 51.04 -16.44
CA THR A 858 -14.63 50.31 -16.37
C THR A 858 -14.46 48.94 -17.03
N VAL A 859 -14.76 47.88 -16.29
CA VAL A 859 -14.82 46.48 -16.72
C VAL A 859 -16.28 46.15 -17.02
N PHE A 860 -16.56 45.48 -18.13
CA PHE A 860 -17.91 45.04 -18.51
C PHE A 860 -17.98 43.52 -18.47
N ALA A 861 -19.17 42.97 -18.22
CA ALA A 861 -19.50 41.55 -18.31
C ALA A 861 -20.66 41.37 -19.29
N TYR A 862 -20.53 40.42 -20.22
CA TYR A 862 -21.54 40.10 -21.23
C TYR A 862 -21.99 38.65 -21.04
N ASP A 863 -23.31 38.40 -21.03
CA ASP A 863 -23.90 37.05 -21.05
C ASP A 863 -24.59 36.87 -22.41
N LYS A 864 -24.15 35.90 -23.21
CA LYS A 864 -24.59 35.66 -24.61
C LYS A 864 -24.55 36.89 -25.53
N GLY A 865 -23.58 37.77 -25.32
CA GLY A 865 -23.40 38.98 -26.13
C GLY A 865 -24.25 40.18 -25.68
N GLU A 866 -25.05 40.06 -24.62
CA GLU A 866 -25.74 41.19 -24.01
C GLU A 866 -25.00 41.67 -22.75
N LEU A 867 -24.92 43.00 -22.55
CA LEU A 867 -24.26 43.58 -21.38
C LEU A 867 -25.03 43.21 -20.11
N ALA A 868 -24.42 42.35 -19.28
CA ALA A 868 -25.02 41.75 -18.10
C ALA A 868 -24.44 42.29 -16.79
N GLY A 869 -23.34 43.05 -16.83
CA GLY A 869 -22.84 43.80 -15.68
C GLY A 869 -21.65 44.69 -16.00
N PHE A 870 -21.26 45.54 -15.05
CA PHE A 870 -20.07 46.38 -15.14
C PHE A 870 -19.47 46.65 -13.76
N ALA A 871 -18.18 46.94 -13.72
CA ALA A 871 -17.42 47.30 -12.52
C ALA A 871 -16.54 48.52 -12.85
N ASP A 872 -16.65 49.60 -12.11
CA ASP A 872 -15.95 50.85 -12.37
C ASP A 872 -14.88 51.11 -11.32
N LEU A 873 -13.62 51.20 -11.73
CA LEU A 873 -12.45 51.39 -10.87
C LEU A 873 -11.89 52.79 -11.03
N ARG A 874 -11.61 53.45 -9.91
CA ARG A 874 -10.95 54.74 -9.86
C ARG A 874 -9.69 54.64 -9.04
N HIS A 875 -8.56 55.07 -9.61
CA HIS A 875 -7.32 55.14 -8.85
C HIS A 875 -7.21 56.49 -8.14
N ILE A 876 -7.38 56.52 -6.82
CA ILE A 876 -7.36 57.76 -6.03
C ILE A 876 -6.00 57.91 -5.33
N LYS A 877 -5.42 59.11 -5.44
CA LYS A 877 -4.25 59.52 -4.66
C LYS A 877 -4.78 60.22 -3.39
N SER A 878 -5.03 59.49 -2.31
CA SER A 878 -5.47 60.14 -1.07
C SER A 878 -4.27 60.80 -0.37
N HIS A 879 -4.50 61.97 0.25
CA HIS A 879 -3.47 62.73 0.94
C HIS A 879 -3.15 62.22 2.36
N GLU A 880 -3.96 61.30 2.91
CA GLU A 880 -3.84 60.88 4.33
C GLU A 880 -3.79 59.35 4.56
N ASP A 881 -4.36 58.50 3.67
CA ASP A 881 -4.51 57.05 3.93
C ASP A 881 -3.82 56.14 2.89
N GLY A 882 -2.97 56.70 2.03
CA GLY A 882 -2.23 55.97 0.99
C GLY A 882 -2.92 55.96 -0.39
N THR A 883 -2.16 55.57 -1.41
CA THR A 883 -2.60 55.41 -2.80
C THR A 883 -3.26 54.04 -3.02
N GLY A 884 -4.40 53.99 -3.71
CA GLY A 884 -5.12 52.74 -3.92
C GLY A 884 -6.15 52.77 -5.05
N PHE A 885 -6.64 51.60 -5.43
CA PHE A 885 -7.75 51.46 -6.37
C PHE A 885 -9.07 51.38 -5.61
N TYR A 886 -10.08 52.11 -6.08
CA TYR A 886 -11.41 52.15 -5.49
C TYR A 886 -12.40 51.60 -6.51
N LEU A 887 -13.17 50.57 -6.14
CA LEU A 887 -14.31 50.15 -6.94
C LEU A 887 -15.47 51.12 -6.64
N GLU A 888 -15.73 52.02 -7.58
CA GLU A 888 -16.73 53.09 -7.49
C GLU A 888 -18.14 52.53 -7.73
N PHE A 889 -18.30 51.62 -8.69
CA PHE A 889 -19.58 50.99 -9.01
C PHE A 889 -19.43 49.51 -9.35
N LEU A 890 -20.39 48.69 -8.94
CA LEU A 890 -20.57 47.32 -9.42
C LEU A 890 -22.06 47.10 -9.71
N GLY A 891 -22.40 47.03 -11.00
CA GLY A 891 -23.77 46.80 -11.46
C GLY A 891 -23.89 45.44 -12.13
N VAL A 892 -24.94 44.69 -11.81
CA VAL A 892 -25.26 43.42 -12.50
C VAL A 892 -26.73 43.48 -12.92
N ASP A 893 -27.00 43.27 -14.21
CA ASP A 893 -28.35 43.34 -14.75
C ASP A 893 -29.12 42.05 -14.49
N PRO A 894 -30.10 42.09 -13.58
CA PRO A 894 -30.85 40.92 -13.16
C PRO A 894 -31.55 40.14 -14.26
N ASP A 895 -31.92 40.82 -15.35
CA ASP A 895 -32.73 40.28 -16.45
C ASP A 895 -31.87 39.75 -17.59
N LYS A 896 -30.58 40.12 -17.62
CA LYS A 896 -29.62 39.69 -18.64
C LYS A 896 -28.67 38.60 -18.17
N THR A 897 -28.66 38.29 -16.87
CA THR A 897 -27.86 37.19 -16.29
C THR A 897 -28.54 35.82 -16.39
N LYS A 898 -29.36 35.56 -17.41
CA LYS A 898 -30.27 34.39 -17.42
C LYS A 898 -29.53 33.05 -17.44
N THR A 899 -28.32 33.00 -17.99
CA THR A 899 -27.56 31.76 -18.12
C THR A 899 -26.49 31.59 -17.06
N MET A 900 -25.77 32.66 -16.72
CA MET A 900 -24.69 32.57 -15.71
C MET A 900 -25.18 32.85 -14.29
N GLY A 901 -26.31 33.53 -14.11
CA GLY A 901 -26.79 33.98 -12.81
C GLY A 901 -26.00 35.19 -12.26
N ARG A 902 -26.69 36.03 -11.49
CA ARG A 902 -26.18 37.33 -11.01
C ARG A 902 -24.90 37.21 -10.19
N HIS A 903 -24.80 36.16 -9.36
CA HIS A 903 -23.65 35.95 -8.48
C HIS A 903 -22.38 35.56 -9.24
N ARG A 904 -22.48 34.74 -10.29
CA ARG A 904 -21.31 34.39 -11.11
C ARG A 904 -20.80 35.59 -11.90
N ILE A 905 -21.71 36.41 -12.44
CA ILE A 905 -21.32 37.64 -13.15
C ILE A 905 -20.64 38.63 -12.20
N ALA A 906 -21.15 38.81 -10.98
CA ALA A 906 -20.48 39.61 -9.96
C ALA A 906 -19.09 39.05 -9.59
N GLY A 907 -18.98 37.71 -9.43
CA GLY A 907 -17.72 37.02 -9.17
C GLY A 907 -16.68 37.28 -10.26
N HIS A 908 -17.03 37.08 -11.53
CA HIS A 908 -16.12 37.31 -12.66
C HIS A 908 -15.72 38.78 -12.82
N LEU A 909 -16.63 39.72 -12.56
CA LEU A 909 -16.29 41.15 -12.55
C LEU A 909 -15.26 41.46 -11.46
N LEU A 910 -15.41 40.87 -10.28
CA LEU A 910 -14.48 41.06 -9.16
C LEU A 910 -13.13 40.36 -9.39
N GLU A 911 -13.11 39.17 -9.99
CA GLU A 911 -11.88 38.50 -10.45
C GLU A 911 -11.12 39.34 -11.48
N ALA A 912 -11.84 39.92 -12.45
CA ALA A 912 -11.25 40.79 -13.46
C ALA A 912 -10.68 42.09 -12.86
N VAL A 913 -11.39 42.68 -11.88
CA VAL A 913 -10.93 43.82 -11.09
C VAL A 913 -9.65 43.46 -10.33
N GLU A 914 -9.64 42.33 -9.62
CA GLU A 914 -8.50 41.85 -8.86
C GLU A 914 -7.28 41.60 -9.75
N TYR A 915 -7.47 40.88 -10.87
CA TYR A 915 -6.42 40.62 -11.85
C TYR A 915 -5.81 41.94 -12.36
N THR A 916 -6.65 42.93 -12.66
CA THR A 916 -6.20 44.25 -13.11
C THR A 916 -5.35 44.95 -12.04
N VAL A 917 -5.80 44.97 -10.78
CA VAL A 917 -5.07 45.61 -9.68
C VAL A 917 -3.76 44.88 -9.39
N ARG A 918 -3.77 43.54 -9.39
CA ARG A 918 -2.55 42.72 -9.18
C ARG A 918 -1.49 42.94 -10.24
N ASN A 919 -1.89 43.18 -11.49
CA ASN A 919 -0.99 43.36 -12.64
C ASN A 919 -0.66 44.83 -12.95
N ALA A 920 -1.27 45.79 -12.26
CA ALA A 920 -0.85 47.17 -12.35
C ALA A 920 0.61 47.29 -11.91
N LYS A 921 1.47 47.97 -12.68
CA LYS A 921 2.91 48.19 -12.38
C LYS A 921 3.17 49.05 -11.12
N ARG A 922 2.16 49.31 -10.30
CA ARG A 922 2.23 50.18 -9.12
C ARG A 922 2.46 49.33 -7.87
N LYS A 923 3.09 49.94 -6.86
CA LYS A 923 3.46 49.25 -5.62
C LYS A 923 2.27 49.00 -4.70
N ASP A 924 1.18 49.75 -4.89
CA ASP A 924 0.02 49.70 -4.02
C ASP A 924 -1.03 48.73 -4.59
N LYS A 925 -1.22 47.60 -3.91
CA LYS A 925 -2.16 46.54 -4.29
C LYS A 925 -3.38 46.49 -3.37
N THR A 926 -3.76 47.62 -2.78
CA THR A 926 -4.95 47.70 -1.93
C THR A 926 -6.15 48.08 -2.78
N LEU A 927 -7.22 47.30 -2.64
CA LEU A 927 -8.50 47.51 -3.30
C LEU A 927 -9.55 47.89 -2.25
N HIS A 928 -10.15 49.06 -2.43
CA HIS A 928 -11.19 49.59 -1.55
C HIS A 928 -12.56 49.43 -2.21
N PHE A 929 -13.55 49.02 -1.43
CA PHE A 929 -14.93 48.86 -1.87
C PHE A 929 -15.85 49.66 -0.96
N LEU A 930 -16.74 50.45 -1.56
CA LEU A 930 -17.86 51.07 -0.86
C LEU A 930 -19.13 50.38 -1.36
N THR A 931 -19.88 49.75 -0.45
CA THR A 931 -21.18 49.18 -0.80
C THR A 931 -22.25 49.66 0.16
N HIS A 932 -23.45 49.82 -0.38
CA HIS A 932 -24.65 50.07 0.39
C HIS A 932 -25.05 48.80 1.15
N GLU A 933 -25.51 48.94 2.41
CA GLU A 933 -26.00 47.84 3.25
C GLU A 933 -27.06 46.93 2.59
N ASP A 934 -27.88 47.48 1.68
CA ASP A 934 -28.96 46.77 0.99
C ASP A 934 -28.44 45.89 -0.17
N ASN A 935 -27.17 46.00 -0.57
CA ASN A 935 -26.61 45.27 -1.72
C ASN A 935 -26.10 43.87 -1.33
N ILE A 936 -27.00 43.05 -0.79
CA ILE A 936 -26.76 41.69 -0.27
C ILE A 936 -26.04 40.78 -1.28
N SER A 937 -26.24 41.01 -2.58
CA SER A 937 -25.62 40.21 -3.64
C SER A 937 -24.11 40.43 -3.77
N VAL A 938 -23.65 41.67 -3.56
CA VAL A 938 -22.22 42.02 -3.57
C VAL A 938 -21.56 41.50 -2.29
N GLN A 939 -22.22 41.67 -1.15
CA GLN A 939 -21.74 41.13 0.13
C GLN A 939 -21.54 39.61 0.08
N LYS A 940 -22.54 38.86 -0.41
CA LYS A 940 -22.45 37.41 -0.57
C LYS A 940 -21.37 36.97 -1.58
N GLY A 941 -21.13 37.77 -2.62
CA GLY A 941 -20.04 37.54 -3.57
C GLY A 941 -18.67 37.70 -2.92
N ILE A 942 -18.47 38.77 -2.16
CA ILE A 942 -17.24 39.03 -1.39
C ILE A 942 -17.02 37.93 -0.34
N ASP A 943 -18.07 37.52 0.39
CA ASP A 943 -17.99 36.47 1.40
C ASP A 943 -17.66 35.10 0.81
N ALA A 944 -18.22 34.76 -0.36
CA ALA A 944 -17.86 33.53 -1.10
C ALA A 944 -16.39 33.57 -1.56
N MET A 945 -15.90 34.77 -1.89
CA MET A 945 -14.50 35.08 -2.16
C MET A 945 -13.69 35.38 -0.90
N GLY A 946 -14.15 35.00 0.31
CA GLY A 946 -13.51 35.13 1.64
C GLY A 946 -12.15 35.82 1.70
N PHE A 947 -12.19 37.12 1.47
CA PHE A 947 -11.06 38.02 1.63
C PHE A 947 -10.88 38.38 3.12
N ASP A 948 -9.64 38.59 3.55
CA ASP A 948 -9.35 39.11 4.88
C ASP A 948 -9.65 40.61 4.96
N TYR A 949 -10.57 40.97 5.85
CA TYR A 949 -11.00 42.35 6.05
C TYR A 949 -9.97 43.12 6.87
N CYS A 950 -9.42 44.21 6.32
CA CYS A 950 -8.47 45.06 7.06
C CYS A 950 -9.14 46.16 7.91
N GLY A 951 -10.48 46.23 7.92
CA GLY A 951 -11.27 47.14 8.74
C GLY A 951 -12.58 47.57 8.07
N THR A 952 -13.54 48.01 8.88
CA THR A 952 -14.79 48.66 8.45
C THR A 952 -14.83 50.08 8.99
N LYS A 953 -15.07 51.07 8.13
CA LYS A 953 -15.32 52.46 8.53
C LYS A 953 -16.74 52.83 8.10
N GLU A 954 -17.57 53.29 9.03
CA GLU A 954 -18.92 53.75 8.72
C GLU A 954 -18.84 55.07 7.93
N GLY A 955 -19.46 55.08 6.76
CA GLY A 955 -19.75 56.28 5.98
C GLY A 955 -21.26 56.44 5.75
N TYR A 956 -21.68 57.55 5.17
CA TYR A 956 -23.07 57.79 4.79
C TYR A 956 -23.13 58.17 3.30
N PHE A 957 -24.05 57.58 2.55
CA PHE A 957 -24.40 58.06 1.21
C PHE A 957 -25.22 59.37 1.30
N ASN A 958 -25.33 60.11 0.19
CA ASN A 958 -26.08 61.38 0.14
C ASN A 958 -27.58 61.23 0.47
N ASP A 959 -28.11 60.01 0.47
CA ASP A 959 -29.48 59.66 0.87
C ASP A 959 -29.64 59.39 2.38
N GLY A 960 -28.57 59.50 3.16
CA GLY A 960 -28.57 59.33 4.62
C GLY A 960 -28.44 57.89 5.10
N LYS A 961 -28.23 56.92 4.20
CA LYS A 961 -28.07 55.51 4.55
C LYS A 961 -26.61 55.13 4.81
N ALA A 962 -26.41 54.10 5.63
CA ALA A 962 -25.08 53.64 6.04
C ALA A 962 -24.32 52.97 4.88
N ALA A 963 -23.06 53.36 4.71
CA ALA A 963 -22.12 52.78 3.77
C ALA A 963 -21.04 52.02 4.54
N TYR A 964 -20.71 50.81 4.08
CA TYR A 964 -19.57 50.05 4.59
C TYR A 964 -18.40 50.17 3.61
N CYS A 965 -17.27 50.67 4.12
CA CYS A 965 -16.00 50.66 3.40
C CYS A 965 -15.21 49.41 3.78
N TYR A 966 -14.85 48.60 2.78
CA TYR A 966 -13.99 47.43 2.93
C TYR A 966 -12.65 47.69 2.25
N ALA A 967 -11.54 47.38 2.92
CA ALA A 967 -10.20 47.43 2.34
C ALA A 967 -9.62 46.01 2.25
N ILE A 968 -9.20 45.62 1.05
CA ILE A 968 -8.59 44.33 0.75
C ILE A 968 -7.13 44.57 0.32
N ASP A 969 -6.19 44.04 1.09
CA ASP A 969 -4.76 44.09 0.78
C ASP A 969 -4.38 42.90 -0.11
N LEU A 970 -4.23 43.12 -1.42
CA LEU A 970 -3.88 42.07 -2.39
C LEU A 970 -2.37 41.79 -2.45
N SER A 971 -1.57 42.37 -1.55
CA SER A 971 -0.12 42.13 -1.46
C SER A 971 0.27 40.93 -0.60
N LYS A 972 -0.64 40.44 0.26
CA LYS A 972 -0.40 39.28 1.13
C LYS A 972 -0.78 37.97 0.43
N GLN A 973 0.18 37.06 0.34
CA GLN A 973 0.09 35.83 -0.48
C GLN A 973 -0.63 34.65 0.23
N SER A 974 -1.63 34.89 1.07
CA SER A 974 -2.26 33.80 1.84
C SER A 974 -3.78 33.85 1.80
N ILE A 975 -4.37 33.07 0.88
CA ILE A 975 -5.74 32.59 1.02
C ILE A 975 -5.65 31.13 1.47
N LYS A 976 -5.66 30.89 2.78
CA LYS A 976 -6.17 29.63 3.34
C LYS A 976 -7.56 29.95 3.90
N ARG A 977 -8.62 29.40 3.31
CA ARG A 977 -9.97 29.54 3.87
C ARG A 977 -10.34 28.35 4.74
N ASN A 978 -10.48 28.63 6.02
CA ASN A 978 -11.13 27.77 6.99
C ASN A 978 -12.64 27.72 6.75
N LEU A 979 -13.17 26.53 6.44
CA LEU A 979 -14.60 26.22 6.52
C LEU A 979 -14.81 24.82 7.10
N GLN A 980 -14.42 24.63 8.37
CA GLN A 980 -14.93 23.53 9.21
C GLN A 980 -14.94 23.92 10.69
N ALA A 981 -15.68 24.97 11.05
CA ALA A 981 -15.94 25.28 12.47
C ALA A 981 -17.20 26.15 12.67
N LYS A 982 -18.38 25.65 12.29
CA LYS A 982 -19.66 26.19 12.82
C LYS A 982 -20.70 25.09 13.01
N ARG A 983 -20.48 24.24 14.02
CA ARG A 983 -21.53 23.42 14.66
C ARG A 983 -21.37 23.40 16.19
N THR A 984 -21.27 24.57 16.81
CA THR A 984 -21.66 24.74 18.22
C THR A 984 -22.16 26.19 18.39
N ARG A 985 -23.48 26.35 18.50
CA ARG A 985 -24.08 27.60 18.97
C ARG A 985 -24.19 27.51 20.49
N THR A 986 -23.45 28.35 21.20
CA THR A 986 -23.80 28.78 22.56
C THR A 986 -23.89 30.31 22.52
N PRO A 987 -24.98 30.95 22.96
CA PRO A 987 -25.11 32.39 22.88
C PRO A 987 -24.28 33.06 23.99
N ALA A 988 -23.46 34.06 23.61
CA ALA A 988 -22.87 35.01 24.56
C ALA A 988 -23.94 36.01 25.03
N PRO A 989 -23.97 36.38 26.33
CA PRO A 989 -24.98 37.29 26.87
C PRO A 989 -24.66 38.76 26.55
N ALA A 990 -25.71 39.54 26.32
CA ALA A 990 -25.63 41.00 26.19
C ALA A 990 -25.34 41.68 27.55
N PRO A 991 -24.63 42.82 27.58
CA PRO A 991 -24.31 43.52 28.81
C PRO A 991 -25.41 44.53 29.16
N GLU A 992 -25.81 44.63 30.43
CA GLU A 992 -26.05 45.91 31.10
C GLU A 992 -26.27 45.79 32.62
N LEU A 993 -25.92 46.88 33.30
CA LEU A 993 -25.70 47.06 34.74
C LEU A 993 -26.98 47.22 35.59
N CYS A 994 -26.88 46.80 36.86
CA CYS A 994 -27.48 47.29 38.13
C CYS A 994 -28.81 48.09 38.07
N ALA A 995 -29.86 47.82 38.85
CA ALA A 995 -29.89 47.51 40.29
C ALA A 995 -31.29 47.06 40.80
N ALA A 996 -31.27 46.39 41.95
CA ALA A 996 -32.26 46.35 43.05
C ALA A 996 -33.62 45.64 42.85
N ALA A 997 -33.75 44.46 43.49
CA ALA A 997 -34.62 44.20 44.66
C ALA A 997 -35.32 42.82 44.61
N GLY A 998 -34.99 41.98 45.60
CA GLY A 998 -36.02 41.34 46.44
C GLY A 998 -36.66 40.03 46.00
N ALA A 999 -36.23 38.96 46.70
CA ALA A 999 -37.05 37.89 47.28
C ALA A 999 -37.61 36.74 46.39
N ASP A 1000 -37.12 35.56 46.76
CA ASP A 1000 -37.83 34.29 47.04
C ASP A 1000 -38.44 33.41 45.93
N LEU A 1001 -38.20 32.11 46.17
CA LEU A 1001 -38.98 30.90 45.85
C LEU A 1001 -38.63 30.04 44.61
N VAL A 1002 -37.87 28.98 44.88
CA VAL A 1002 -38.31 27.55 44.88
C VAL A 1002 -38.86 26.94 43.57
N GLN A 1003 -38.00 26.11 42.96
CA GLN A 1003 -38.14 24.64 42.79
C GLN A 1003 -39.04 24.05 41.67
N ILE A 1004 -38.46 23.00 41.04
CA ILE A 1004 -39.02 21.77 40.44
C ILE A 1004 -39.03 21.64 38.90
N TRP A 1005 -38.40 20.52 38.49
CA TRP A 1005 -38.35 19.76 37.23
C TRP A 1005 -39.68 19.50 36.50
N GLU A 1006 -39.64 19.35 35.16
CA GLU A 1006 -39.71 18.05 34.43
C GLU A 1006 -39.61 18.23 32.88
N PRO A 1007 -39.36 17.16 32.09
CA PRO A 1007 -38.68 17.21 30.79
C PRO A 1007 -39.57 16.99 29.55
N GLY A 1008 -39.05 17.33 28.36
CA GLY A 1008 -39.47 16.71 27.09
C GLY A 1008 -39.52 17.62 25.87
N LEU A 1009 -38.43 17.68 25.09
CA LEU A 1009 -38.35 17.55 23.62
C LEU A 1009 -36.91 17.66 23.13
#